data_AF-A0A8C5Q0T9-F1
#
_entry.id   AF-A0A8C5Q0T9-F1
#
_cell.length_a   1.000
_cell.length_b   1.000
_cell.length_c   1.000
_cell.angle_alpha   90.00
_cell.angle_beta   90.00
_cell.angle_gamma   90.00
#
_symmetry.space_group_name_H-M   'P 1'
#
loop_
_entity.id
_entity.type
_entity.pdbx_description
1 polymer ?
#
loop_
_entity_poly.entity_id
_entity_poly.type
_entity_poly.pdbx_seq_one_letter_code
_entity_poly.pdbx_strand_id
1 'polypeptide(L)'
;MVICIQLPHAGWVPPPATLTATVTLLPKPGKDLDQCSDYRPISLLNQDVKLFAKVLATRLKPFIPGLVHADQTGFIPGREAKDSTVRAVNLIHGSPRLTTAPFLLLSTDCDKAFDRVRWDFLFRTLSHMGLGENMILWIRALYTHPSARINVNGVLSDSFPISNGTRQGCPLSPLLFALSLEPFLQAVRDAPDIAGLWVGNTEHRLAAYADDLLFFVRSPKVTLPTLLRMFADYGTLSNLKLNMDKSEIMPVLIPPKEALALQSSFPFKWCQGQLKYLGTFLTPDTNDLYRANFQPLLASLELDLRRWSLPHISWFGRINTIKMSVLPRILYLFQTLPISLPRLFFKRLNSMFRTFVWNGKAPRVKLNLLTTPRSMGGMSMPHIWHYYCATHMQRLVEWGKNTSPKLWVGIEKRFAGDNLAVLPWMPRNLASPLHYALPTTLATLSVWRSLQTKLPVAPYPSPLMPLQHLPVFSRHLIPTAPTADPPSPLPRHFLTAGAQVAEDQLPYSRPLGFLGKFHLHRLISYLGSLAPLDKYCRPLTIFETISHRGTTPPHSISLFYGLLQSLSTPPTQFCGKWEASFRITLKDEDWSKIYTLAHCCTPSTRIQEVNYKILYRWYRTPDRLSHFSGGGGDLCWRCSAPHADHLHIWWSCPKVQLFWERIHEYVCKLVEPSPPFTPEFYLLHHTSCSISGYKKSIIPCLLHAARLTIPRFWKQDITPPLSVWFDEMECIRGVDELTFRARDRYAEYSAKWYYWLSDIRRIP
;
A
#
# COMPACT_ATOMS: atom_id res chain seq x y z
N MET A 1 22.56 -18.18 -10.21
CA MET A 1 22.11 -19.49 -10.72
C MET A 1 21.38 -19.28 -12.04
N VAL A 2 22.08 -19.36 -13.16
CA VAL A 2 21.46 -19.45 -14.48
C VAL A 2 21.07 -20.91 -14.62
N ILE A 3 19.81 -21.25 -14.33
CA ILE A 3 19.31 -22.58 -14.65
C ILE A 3 19.13 -22.57 -16.17
N CYS A 4 20.13 -23.09 -16.88
CA CYS A 4 19.98 -23.52 -18.27
C CYS A 4 18.99 -24.69 -18.27
N ILE A 5 17.70 -24.39 -18.17
CA ILE A 5 16.68 -25.30 -18.67
C ILE A 5 16.89 -25.24 -20.18
N GLN A 6 17.64 -26.20 -20.73
CA GLN A 6 17.47 -26.54 -22.15
C GLN A 6 15.98 -26.75 -22.31
N LEU A 7 15.32 -25.79 -22.98
CA LEU A 7 13.87 -25.81 -23.09
C LEU A 7 13.52 -27.15 -23.71
N PRO A 8 12.67 -27.93 -23.04
CA PRO A 8 12.46 -29.29 -23.48
C PRO A 8 11.98 -29.32 -24.94
N HIS A 9 12.67 -30.12 -25.76
CA HIS A 9 12.20 -30.51 -27.09
C HIS A 9 10.79 -31.11 -26.99
N ALA A 10 10.05 -31.12 -28.12
CA ALA A 10 8.72 -31.73 -28.17
C ALA A 10 8.74 -33.14 -27.53
N GLY A 11 7.95 -33.34 -26.47
CA GLY A 11 7.82 -34.64 -25.79
C GLY A 11 8.45 -34.78 -24.40
N TRP A 12 9.12 -33.76 -23.83
CA TRP A 12 9.60 -33.86 -22.45
C TRP A 12 8.46 -33.85 -21.43
N VAL A 13 8.55 -34.76 -20.47
CA VAL A 13 7.65 -34.87 -19.32
C VAL A 13 8.50 -34.84 -18.05
N PRO A 14 8.15 -34.05 -17.02
CA PRO A 14 8.83 -34.11 -15.74
C PRO A 14 8.80 -35.54 -15.18
N PRO A 15 9.87 -36.01 -14.50
CA PRO A 15 9.85 -37.33 -13.88
C PRO A 15 8.62 -37.47 -12.97
N PRO A 16 7.89 -38.60 -12.98
CA PRO A 16 6.60 -38.74 -12.27
C PRO A 16 6.67 -38.36 -10.79
N ALA A 17 7.76 -38.72 -10.11
CA ALA A 17 8.00 -38.37 -8.71
C ALA A 17 7.99 -36.85 -8.44
N THR A 18 8.37 -36.03 -9.42
CA THR A 18 8.36 -34.56 -9.29
C THR A 18 6.96 -33.97 -9.40
N LEU A 19 6.01 -34.70 -10.00
CA LEU A 19 4.61 -34.31 -10.16
C LEU A 19 3.72 -34.74 -8.99
N THR A 20 4.28 -35.45 -8.01
CA THR A 20 3.58 -35.77 -6.76
C THR A 20 3.52 -34.54 -5.83
N ALA A 21 2.31 -34.19 -5.40
CA ALA A 21 2.08 -33.11 -4.45
C ALA A 21 1.90 -33.65 -3.02
N THR A 22 2.49 -32.98 -2.04
CA THR A 22 2.16 -33.22 -0.62
C THR A 22 1.10 -32.22 -0.18
N VAL A 23 -0.11 -32.68 0.12
CA VAL A 23 -1.25 -31.85 0.52
C VAL A 23 -1.26 -31.70 2.03
N THR A 24 -1.14 -30.47 2.53
CA THR A 24 -1.32 -30.15 3.95
C THR A 24 -2.66 -29.47 4.16
N LEU A 25 -3.31 -29.72 5.29
CA LEU A 25 -4.61 -29.15 5.64
C LEU A 25 -4.43 -27.95 6.57
N LEU A 26 -4.99 -26.79 6.20
CA LEU A 26 -5.05 -25.60 7.06
C LEU A 26 -6.49 -25.38 7.53
N PRO A 27 -6.74 -25.20 8.85
CA PRO A 27 -8.09 -24.96 9.34
C PRO A 27 -8.60 -23.59 8.86
N LYS A 28 -9.88 -23.54 8.44
CA LYS A 28 -10.53 -22.26 8.15
C LYS A 28 -10.80 -21.52 9.47
N PRO A 29 -10.57 -20.20 9.54
CA PRO A 29 -10.77 -19.45 10.79
C PRO A 29 -12.21 -19.51 11.30
N GLY A 30 -12.38 -19.81 12.59
CA GLY A 30 -13.68 -19.80 13.27
C GLY A 30 -14.65 -20.88 12.82
N LYS A 31 -14.12 -21.97 12.25
CA LYS A 31 -14.88 -23.12 11.77
C LYS A 31 -14.61 -24.36 12.62
N ASP A 32 -15.48 -25.35 12.48
CA ASP A 32 -15.42 -26.58 13.26
C ASP A 32 -14.22 -27.43 12.80
N LEU A 33 -13.35 -27.80 13.73
CA LEU A 33 -12.15 -28.58 13.44
C LEU A 33 -12.46 -30.06 13.23
N ASP A 34 -13.67 -30.53 13.58
CA ASP A 34 -14.09 -31.90 13.34
C ASP A 34 -14.68 -32.10 11.94
N GLN A 35 -14.97 -31.01 11.22
CA GLN A 35 -15.51 -31.04 9.86
C GLN A 35 -14.42 -30.97 8.81
N CYS A 36 -14.24 -32.04 8.02
CA CYS A 36 -13.25 -32.07 6.94
C CYS A 36 -13.44 -30.92 5.92
N SER A 37 -14.70 -30.54 5.65
CA SER A 37 -15.03 -29.46 4.72
C SER A 37 -14.57 -28.08 5.20
N ASP A 38 -14.23 -27.94 6.48
CA ASP A 38 -13.75 -26.72 7.12
C ASP A 38 -12.22 -26.58 7.10
N TYR A 39 -11.52 -27.50 6.43
CA TYR A 39 -10.10 -27.36 6.11
C TYR A 39 -9.89 -26.85 4.68
N ARG A 40 -8.77 -26.15 4.46
CA ARG A 40 -8.27 -25.74 3.15
C ARG A 40 -7.05 -26.61 2.81
N PRO A 41 -7.12 -27.45 1.74
CA PRO A 41 -5.96 -28.18 1.28
C PRO A 41 -4.95 -27.23 0.62
N ILE A 42 -3.66 -27.45 0.86
CA ILE A 42 -2.56 -26.71 0.19
C ILE A 42 -1.61 -27.72 -0.40
N SER A 43 -1.40 -27.67 -1.72
CA SER A 43 -0.49 -28.56 -2.42
C SER A 43 0.96 -28.03 -2.36
N LEU A 44 1.81 -28.73 -1.61
CA LEU A 44 3.25 -28.51 -1.60
C LEU A 44 3.85 -29.29 -2.78
N LEU A 45 4.16 -28.55 -3.85
CA LEU A 45 4.83 -29.07 -5.03
C LEU A 45 6.35 -29.06 -4.88
N ASN A 46 7.01 -29.96 -5.61
CA ASN A 46 8.45 -29.94 -5.82
C ASN A 46 8.94 -28.54 -6.30
N GLN A 47 10.11 -28.10 -5.82
CA GLN A 47 10.60 -26.75 -6.10
C GLN A 47 10.93 -26.52 -7.59
N ASP A 48 11.47 -27.51 -8.29
CA ASP A 48 11.81 -27.41 -9.70
C ASP A 48 10.55 -27.26 -10.55
N VAL A 49 9.49 -27.98 -10.19
CA VAL A 49 8.16 -27.85 -10.82
C VAL A 49 7.57 -26.47 -10.54
N LYS A 50 7.72 -25.92 -9.32
CA LYS A 50 7.28 -24.54 -9.01
C LYS A 50 8.05 -23.52 -9.83
N LEU A 51 9.36 -23.70 -9.99
CA LEU A 51 10.19 -22.81 -10.79
C LEU A 51 9.76 -22.87 -12.26
N PHE A 52 9.58 -24.07 -12.82
CA PHE A 52 9.11 -24.23 -14.20
C PHE A 52 7.74 -23.59 -14.41
N ALA A 53 6.78 -23.85 -13.52
CA ALA A 53 5.47 -23.21 -13.55
C ALA A 53 5.56 -21.67 -13.41
N LYS A 54 6.51 -21.16 -12.62
CA LYS A 54 6.77 -19.72 -12.49
C LYS A 54 7.32 -19.12 -13.78
N VAL A 55 8.20 -19.82 -14.49
CA VAL A 55 8.72 -19.38 -15.81
C VAL A 55 7.56 -19.26 -16.80
N LEU A 56 6.71 -20.29 -16.91
CA LEU A 56 5.53 -20.28 -17.78
C LEU A 56 4.57 -19.14 -17.41
N ALA A 57 4.25 -18.98 -16.12
CA ALA A 57 3.37 -17.91 -15.65
C ALA A 57 3.94 -16.52 -15.96
N THR A 58 5.26 -16.33 -15.82
CA THR A 58 5.92 -15.05 -16.09
C THR A 58 5.88 -14.71 -17.57
N ARG A 59 6.03 -15.70 -18.46
CA ARG A 59 5.89 -15.51 -19.92
C ARG A 59 4.45 -15.24 -20.34
N LEU A 60 3.46 -15.85 -19.68
CA LEU A 60 2.06 -15.69 -20.03
C LEU A 60 1.48 -14.34 -19.55
N LYS A 61 1.91 -13.85 -18.38
CA LYS A 61 1.39 -12.64 -17.72
C LYS A 61 1.16 -11.41 -18.61
N PRO A 62 2.09 -11.00 -19.49
CA PRO A 62 1.92 -9.81 -20.32
C PRO A 62 0.74 -9.90 -21.28
N PHE A 63 0.38 -11.12 -21.72
CA PHE A 63 -0.68 -11.36 -22.70
C PHE A 63 -2.06 -11.54 -22.06
N ILE A 64 -2.11 -11.96 -20.80
CA ILE A 64 -3.36 -12.25 -20.08
C ILE A 64 -4.37 -11.08 -20.16
N PRO A 65 -4.01 -9.80 -19.92
CA PRO A 65 -4.98 -8.71 -19.99
C PRO A 65 -5.68 -8.53 -21.34
N GLY A 66 -5.10 -9.04 -22.44
CA GLY A 66 -5.71 -9.06 -23.77
C GLY A 66 -6.56 -10.31 -24.04
N LEU A 67 -6.35 -11.39 -23.30
CA LEU A 67 -7.11 -12.65 -23.42
C LEU A 67 -8.35 -12.70 -22.53
N VAL A 68 -8.37 -11.94 -21.43
CA VAL A 68 -9.51 -11.89 -20.51
C VAL A 68 -10.12 -10.50 -20.43
N HIS A 69 -11.45 -10.44 -20.46
CA HIS A 69 -12.19 -9.19 -20.42
C HIS A 69 -11.97 -8.42 -19.11
N ALA A 70 -12.20 -7.10 -19.11
CA ALA A 70 -11.86 -6.18 -18.01
C ALA A 70 -12.70 -6.37 -16.73
N ASP A 71 -13.76 -7.17 -16.77
CA ASP A 71 -14.57 -7.55 -15.61
C ASP A 71 -13.93 -8.63 -14.74
N GLN A 72 -12.95 -9.39 -15.27
CA GLN A 72 -12.12 -10.30 -14.48
C GLN A 72 -10.92 -9.54 -13.89
N THR A 73 -10.89 -9.44 -12.57
CA THR A 73 -9.86 -8.69 -11.83
C THR A 73 -8.98 -9.59 -10.97
N GLY A 74 -9.35 -10.85 -10.78
CA GLY A 74 -8.61 -11.82 -9.96
C GLY A 74 -7.32 -12.28 -10.64
N PHE A 75 -6.20 -12.08 -9.96
CA PHE A 75 -4.87 -12.53 -10.41
C PHE A 75 -4.37 -11.96 -11.76
N ILE A 76 -5.05 -10.96 -12.31
CA ILE A 76 -4.68 -10.32 -13.58
C ILE A 76 -3.73 -9.13 -13.30
N PRO A 77 -2.57 -9.05 -13.97
CA PRO A 77 -1.65 -7.93 -13.80
C PRO A 77 -2.32 -6.57 -14.03
N GLY A 78 -2.12 -5.62 -13.12
CA GLY A 78 -2.68 -4.27 -13.22
C GLY A 78 -4.15 -4.13 -12.82
N ARG A 79 -4.83 -5.23 -12.47
CA ARG A 79 -6.20 -5.24 -11.97
C ARG A 79 -6.21 -5.59 -10.48
N GLU A 80 -7.00 -4.88 -9.69
CA GLU A 80 -7.00 -5.02 -8.24
C GLU A 80 -8.42 -5.28 -7.72
N ALA A 81 -8.57 -6.00 -6.61
CA ALA A 81 -9.87 -6.29 -5.97
C ALA A 81 -10.69 -5.01 -5.72
N LYS A 82 -10.00 -3.92 -5.33
CA LYS A 82 -10.63 -2.61 -5.11
C LYS A 82 -11.39 -2.08 -6.33
N ASP A 83 -10.96 -2.42 -7.54
CA ASP A 83 -11.60 -1.94 -8.77
C ASP A 83 -13.01 -2.52 -8.91
N SER A 84 -13.19 -3.79 -8.56
CA SER A 84 -14.47 -4.48 -8.57
C SER A 84 -15.39 -4.02 -7.44
N THR A 85 -14.87 -3.85 -6.22
CA THR A 85 -15.66 -3.32 -5.10
C THR A 85 -16.15 -1.90 -5.36
N VAL A 86 -15.26 -1.00 -5.82
CA VAL A 86 -15.63 0.38 -6.16
C VAL A 86 -16.67 0.40 -7.29
N ARG A 87 -16.50 -0.44 -8.31
CA ARG A 87 -17.49 -0.60 -9.39
C ARG A 87 -18.85 -0.98 -8.84
N ALA A 88 -18.91 -1.98 -7.96
CA ALA A 88 -20.17 -2.43 -7.35
C ALA A 88 -20.83 -1.32 -6.53
N VAL A 89 -20.08 -0.62 -5.67
CA VAL A 89 -20.60 0.52 -4.88
C VAL A 89 -21.17 1.62 -5.77
N ASN A 90 -20.46 1.97 -6.85
CA ASN A 90 -20.90 3.00 -7.79
C ASN A 90 -22.18 2.60 -8.53
N LEU A 91 -22.32 1.32 -8.92
CA LEU A 91 -23.52 0.81 -9.56
C LEU A 91 -24.71 0.75 -8.61
N ILE A 92 -24.52 0.31 -7.35
CA ILE A 92 -25.57 0.32 -6.32
C ILE A 92 -26.09 1.76 -6.12
N HIS A 93 -25.20 2.71 -5.90
CA HIS A 93 -25.62 4.10 -5.68
C HIS A 93 -26.29 4.71 -6.92
N GLY A 94 -25.75 4.41 -8.10
CA GLY A 94 -26.25 4.95 -9.37
C GLY A 94 -27.55 4.31 -9.84
N SER A 95 -27.88 3.08 -9.41
CA SER A 95 -28.96 2.29 -10.01
C SER A 95 -30.32 2.98 -10.06
N PRO A 96 -30.79 3.74 -9.03
CA PRO A 96 -32.09 4.42 -9.11
C PRO A 96 -32.18 5.48 -10.22
N ARG A 97 -31.02 5.96 -10.72
CA ARG A 97 -30.93 6.92 -11.83
C ARG A 97 -30.69 6.24 -13.18
N LEU A 98 -30.32 4.97 -13.19
CA LEU A 98 -29.98 4.21 -14.39
C LEU A 98 -31.13 3.32 -14.87
N THR A 99 -32.00 2.88 -13.96
CA THR A 99 -33.11 2.00 -14.30
C THR A 99 -34.27 2.14 -13.32
N THR A 100 -35.48 1.87 -13.81
CA THR A 100 -36.69 1.67 -13.01
C THR A 100 -37.05 0.19 -12.87
N ALA A 101 -36.36 -0.69 -13.62
CA ALA A 101 -36.59 -2.13 -13.55
C ALA A 101 -35.98 -2.72 -12.27
N PRO A 102 -36.51 -3.86 -11.79
CA PRO A 102 -35.95 -4.50 -10.60
C PRO A 102 -34.48 -4.85 -10.77
N PHE A 103 -33.67 -4.49 -9.79
CA PHE A 103 -32.22 -4.68 -9.78
C PHE A 103 -31.73 -5.29 -8.48
N LEU A 104 -30.92 -6.35 -8.59
CA LEU A 104 -30.25 -7.03 -7.47
C LEU A 104 -28.80 -7.36 -7.81
N LEU A 105 -28.03 -7.66 -6.76
CA LEU A 105 -26.75 -8.34 -6.89
C LEU A 105 -26.89 -9.81 -6.55
N LEU A 106 -26.26 -10.68 -7.33
CA LEU A 106 -26.09 -12.09 -7.01
C LEU A 106 -24.59 -12.36 -6.83
N SER A 107 -24.18 -12.64 -5.60
CA SER A 107 -22.84 -13.16 -5.30
C SER A 107 -22.89 -14.68 -5.35
N THR A 108 -22.09 -15.29 -6.21
CA THR A 108 -22.06 -16.74 -6.35
C THR A 108 -20.86 -17.34 -5.63
N ASP A 109 -21.08 -18.50 -5.01
CA ASP A 109 -20.03 -19.35 -4.46
C ASP A 109 -19.92 -20.62 -5.33
N CYS A 110 -18.73 -20.94 -5.81
CA CYS A 110 -18.50 -22.15 -6.61
C CYS A 110 -17.80 -23.23 -5.76
N ASP A 111 -18.36 -24.44 -5.75
CA ASP A 111 -17.85 -25.55 -4.95
C ASP A 111 -16.44 -25.96 -5.40
N LYS A 112 -15.40 -25.66 -4.61
CA LYS A 112 -14.02 -26.08 -4.88
C LYS A 112 -13.58 -25.76 -6.32
N ALA A 113 -13.82 -24.52 -6.77
CA ALA A 113 -13.70 -24.13 -8.17
C ALA A 113 -12.35 -24.52 -8.82
N PHE A 114 -11.24 -24.30 -8.11
CA PHE A 114 -9.90 -24.66 -8.59
C PHE A 114 -9.72 -26.18 -8.76
N ASP A 115 -10.25 -27.00 -7.86
CA ASP A 115 -10.10 -28.45 -7.86
C ASP A 115 -10.98 -29.13 -8.93
N ARG A 116 -12.01 -28.45 -9.44
CA ARG A 116 -12.95 -29.03 -10.39
C ARG A 116 -12.51 -28.96 -11.84
N VAL A 117 -11.68 -27.98 -12.21
CA VAL A 117 -11.34 -27.66 -13.62
C VAL A 117 -10.99 -28.92 -14.43
N ARG A 118 -11.81 -29.25 -15.42
CA ARG A 118 -11.55 -30.37 -16.33
C ARG A 118 -10.42 -30.04 -17.30
N TRP A 119 -9.41 -30.91 -17.38
CA TRP A 119 -8.21 -30.66 -18.19
C TRP A 119 -8.46 -30.66 -19.69
N ASP A 120 -9.28 -31.58 -20.21
CA ASP A 120 -9.62 -31.59 -21.64
C ASP A 120 -10.23 -30.25 -22.08
N PHE A 121 -11.16 -29.75 -21.26
CA PHE A 121 -11.80 -28.46 -21.48
C PHE A 121 -10.76 -27.33 -21.43
N LEU A 122 -9.95 -27.28 -20.37
CA LEU A 122 -8.86 -26.29 -20.23
C LEU A 122 -7.97 -26.27 -21.48
N PHE A 123 -7.43 -27.40 -21.93
CA PHE A 123 -6.51 -27.42 -23.07
C PHE A 123 -7.18 -27.04 -24.39
N ARG A 124 -8.45 -27.41 -24.58
CA ARG A 124 -9.23 -26.94 -25.73
C ARG A 124 -9.45 -25.42 -25.69
N THR A 125 -9.75 -24.87 -24.52
CA THR A 125 -9.88 -23.41 -24.31
C THR A 125 -8.57 -22.70 -24.62
N LEU A 126 -7.44 -23.19 -24.10
CA LEU A 126 -6.12 -22.58 -24.37
C LEU A 126 -5.77 -22.61 -25.86
N SER A 127 -6.08 -23.71 -26.55
CA SER A 127 -5.90 -23.82 -28.00
C SER A 127 -6.78 -22.85 -28.77
N HIS A 128 -8.05 -22.72 -28.39
CA HIS A 128 -8.99 -21.80 -29.02
C HIS A 128 -8.60 -20.32 -28.82
N MET A 129 -8.03 -20.00 -27.66
CA MET A 129 -7.48 -18.67 -27.36
C MET A 129 -6.18 -18.34 -28.12
N GLY A 130 -5.68 -19.26 -28.95
CA GLY A 130 -4.50 -19.02 -29.80
C GLY A 130 -3.17 -19.14 -29.08
N LEU A 131 -3.09 -19.82 -27.93
CA LEU A 131 -1.80 -20.13 -27.31
C LEU A 131 -1.02 -21.09 -28.23
N GLY A 132 0.24 -20.76 -28.50
CA GLY A 132 1.08 -21.60 -29.36
C GLY A 132 1.25 -23.02 -28.82
N GLU A 133 1.34 -23.99 -29.72
CA GLU A 133 1.38 -25.42 -29.40
C GLU A 133 2.47 -25.78 -28.38
N ASN A 134 3.66 -25.19 -28.51
CA ASN A 134 4.77 -25.41 -27.57
C ASN A 134 4.40 -24.98 -26.14
N MET A 135 3.71 -23.84 -25.98
CA MET A 135 3.26 -23.39 -24.66
C MET A 135 2.23 -24.37 -24.08
N ILE A 136 1.28 -24.83 -24.90
CA ILE A 136 0.27 -25.80 -24.49
C ILE A 136 0.91 -27.13 -24.10
N LEU A 137 1.90 -27.61 -24.86
CA LEU A 137 2.66 -28.82 -24.56
C LEU A 137 3.41 -28.71 -23.23
N TRP A 138 4.07 -27.59 -22.96
CA TRP A 138 4.75 -27.38 -21.68
C TRP A 138 3.78 -27.30 -20.50
N ILE A 139 2.60 -26.69 -20.69
CA ILE A 139 1.56 -26.72 -19.67
C ILE A 139 1.07 -28.16 -19.48
N ARG A 140 0.81 -28.91 -20.57
CA ARG A 140 0.34 -30.31 -20.51
C ARG A 140 1.34 -31.24 -19.82
N ALA A 141 2.63 -31.02 -20.00
CA ALA A 141 3.69 -31.74 -19.29
C ALA A 141 3.53 -31.64 -17.77
N LEU A 142 3.11 -30.48 -17.26
CA LEU A 142 2.79 -30.33 -15.83
C LEU A 142 1.60 -31.20 -15.41
N TYR A 143 0.64 -31.50 -16.27
CA TYR A 143 -0.59 -32.26 -15.95
C TYR A 143 -0.54 -33.72 -16.41
N THR A 144 0.64 -34.25 -16.75
CA THR A 144 0.82 -35.63 -17.18
C THR A 144 0.90 -36.57 -15.98
N HIS A 145 -0.18 -37.30 -15.69
CA HIS A 145 -0.29 -38.27 -14.58
C HIS A 145 0.12 -37.75 -13.18
N PRO A 146 -0.34 -36.57 -12.74
CA PRO A 146 0.01 -36.09 -11.41
C PRO A 146 -0.66 -36.90 -10.30
N SER A 147 0.00 -36.97 -9.16
CA SER A 147 -0.51 -37.63 -7.96
C SER A 147 -0.42 -36.72 -6.73
N ALA A 148 -1.14 -37.06 -5.67
CA ALA A 148 -1.06 -36.39 -4.38
C ALA A 148 -0.95 -37.41 -3.23
N ARG A 149 -0.37 -36.94 -2.12
CA ARG A 149 -0.39 -37.59 -0.81
C ARG A 149 -0.86 -36.57 0.22
N ILE A 150 -1.66 -36.98 1.20
CA ILE A 150 -2.11 -36.10 2.28
C ILE A 150 -1.11 -36.22 3.44
N ASN A 151 -0.68 -35.07 3.97
CA ASN A 151 0.12 -34.97 5.19
C ASN A 151 -0.80 -34.60 6.35
N VAL A 152 -0.94 -35.53 7.31
CA VAL A 152 -1.65 -35.31 8.56
C VAL A 152 -0.64 -35.50 9.69
N ASN A 153 -0.33 -34.43 10.42
CA ASN A 153 0.57 -34.45 11.57
C ASN A 153 1.96 -35.09 11.29
N GLY A 154 2.49 -34.91 10.07
CA GLY A 154 3.78 -35.47 9.65
C GLY A 154 3.69 -36.86 9.03
N VAL A 155 2.53 -37.52 9.09
CA VAL A 155 2.29 -38.82 8.46
C VAL A 155 1.72 -38.62 7.07
N LEU A 156 2.35 -39.27 6.08
CA LEU A 156 1.91 -39.24 4.69
C LEU A 156 0.97 -40.40 4.39
N SER A 157 -0.15 -40.12 3.73
CA SER A 157 -1.00 -41.15 3.14
C SER A 157 -0.33 -41.83 1.95
N ASP A 158 -0.94 -42.92 1.49
CA ASP A 158 -0.68 -43.45 0.16
C ASP A 158 -0.93 -42.42 -0.93
N SER A 159 -0.25 -42.61 -2.05
CA SER A 159 -0.38 -41.75 -3.22
C SER A 159 -1.66 -42.09 -3.98
N PHE A 160 -2.43 -41.07 -4.33
CA PHE A 160 -3.59 -41.20 -5.21
C PHE A 160 -3.45 -40.33 -6.46
N PRO A 161 -3.98 -40.77 -7.62
CA PRO A 161 -3.94 -39.99 -8.84
C PRO A 161 -4.88 -38.78 -8.77
N ILE A 162 -4.48 -37.68 -9.42
CA ILE A 162 -5.33 -36.52 -9.64
C ILE A 162 -5.81 -36.57 -11.08
N SER A 163 -7.10 -36.33 -11.34
CA SER A 163 -7.70 -36.36 -12.68
C SER A 163 -8.23 -35.01 -13.15
N ASN A 164 -8.38 -34.04 -12.25
CA ASN A 164 -8.90 -32.72 -12.53
C ASN A 164 -8.31 -31.65 -11.59
N GLY A 165 -8.62 -30.40 -11.89
CA GLY A 165 -8.28 -29.25 -11.08
C GLY A 165 -6.96 -28.59 -11.47
N THR A 166 -6.79 -27.37 -11.01
CA THR A 166 -5.52 -26.64 -11.07
C THR A 166 -4.89 -26.63 -9.68
N ARG A 167 -3.57 -26.83 -9.61
CA ARG A 167 -2.86 -27.05 -8.34
C ARG A 167 -2.92 -25.82 -7.45
N GLN A 168 -3.46 -25.96 -6.24
CA GLN A 168 -3.48 -24.87 -5.26
C GLN A 168 -2.07 -24.61 -4.72
N GLY A 169 -1.57 -23.37 -4.88
CA GLY A 169 -0.20 -22.99 -4.52
C GLY A 169 0.81 -23.05 -5.68
N CYS A 170 0.38 -23.45 -6.88
CA CYS A 170 1.18 -23.34 -8.10
C CYS A 170 1.13 -21.90 -8.66
N PRO A 171 2.27 -21.30 -9.07
CA PRO A 171 2.30 -19.95 -9.64
C PRO A 171 1.50 -19.75 -10.94
N LEU A 172 1.28 -20.83 -11.70
CA LEU A 172 0.59 -20.81 -13.00
C LEU A 172 -0.92 -21.02 -12.88
N SER A 173 -1.39 -21.79 -11.89
CA SER A 173 -2.80 -22.16 -11.72
C SER A 173 -3.79 -21.00 -11.73
N PRO A 174 -3.53 -19.84 -11.08
CA PRO A 174 -4.47 -18.73 -11.10
C PRO A 174 -4.74 -18.17 -12.50
N LEU A 175 -3.72 -18.17 -13.37
CA LEU A 175 -3.87 -17.71 -14.76
C LEU A 175 -4.66 -18.73 -15.58
N LEU A 176 -4.36 -20.03 -15.42
CA LEU A 176 -5.09 -21.08 -16.10
C LEU A 176 -6.57 -21.13 -15.68
N PHE A 177 -6.85 -20.90 -14.40
CA PHE A 177 -8.22 -20.79 -13.90
C PHE A 177 -8.96 -19.61 -14.55
N ALA A 178 -8.35 -18.42 -14.58
CA ALA A 178 -8.94 -17.26 -15.23
C ALA A 178 -9.24 -17.51 -16.72
N LEU A 179 -8.30 -18.12 -17.45
CA LEU A 179 -8.50 -18.49 -18.86
C LEU A 179 -9.59 -19.56 -19.03
N SER A 180 -9.65 -20.55 -18.14
CA SER A 180 -10.70 -21.57 -18.21
C SER A 180 -12.10 -20.99 -17.99
N LEU A 181 -12.23 -19.97 -17.13
CA LEU A 181 -13.50 -19.35 -16.78
C LEU A 181 -13.98 -18.33 -17.83
N GLU A 182 -13.07 -17.71 -18.57
CA GLU A 182 -13.39 -16.66 -19.53
C GLU A 182 -14.48 -17.02 -20.56
N PRO A 183 -14.54 -18.24 -21.15
CA PRO A 183 -15.63 -18.62 -22.04
C PRO A 183 -17.02 -18.51 -21.41
N PHE A 184 -17.16 -18.84 -20.12
CA PHE A 184 -18.42 -18.67 -19.41
C PHE A 184 -18.77 -17.20 -19.25
N LEU A 185 -17.80 -16.37 -18.84
CA LEU A 185 -18.00 -14.94 -18.68
C LEU A 185 -18.36 -14.27 -20.01
N GLN A 186 -17.75 -14.72 -21.11
CA GLN A 186 -18.08 -14.27 -22.46
C GLN A 186 -19.50 -14.65 -22.85
N ALA A 187 -19.90 -15.91 -22.67
CA ALA A 187 -21.26 -16.35 -22.94
C ALA A 187 -22.29 -15.49 -22.17
N VAL A 188 -22.01 -15.16 -20.89
CA VAL A 188 -22.89 -14.29 -20.08
C VAL A 188 -22.99 -12.87 -20.67
N ARG A 189 -21.91 -12.35 -21.25
CA ARG A 189 -21.89 -11.03 -21.92
C ARG A 189 -22.63 -11.03 -23.27
N ASP A 190 -22.65 -12.16 -23.95
CA ASP A 190 -23.27 -12.28 -25.28
C ASP A 190 -24.75 -12.71 -25.20
N ALA A 191 -25.19 -13.26 -24.06
CA ALA A 191 -26.56 -13.74 -23.88
C ALA A 191 -27.59 -12.59 -23.87
N PRO A 192 -28.58 -12.56 -24.77
CA PRO A 192 -29.55 -11.45 -24.85
C PRO A 192 -30.46 -11.36 -23.61
N ASP A 193 -30.79 -12.51 -23.01
CA ASP A 193 -31.68 -12.61 -21.85
C ASP A 193 -30.98 -12.33 -20.51
N ILE A 194 -29.68 -12.02 -20.53
CA ILE A 194 -28.95 -11.58 -19.33
C ILE A 194 -28.85 -10.06 -19.36
N ALA A 195 -29.73 -9.42 -18.61
CA ALA A 195 -29.76 -7.96 -18.50
C ALA A 195 -28.92 -7.47 -17.31
N GLY A 196 -28.00 -6.57 -17.61
CA GLY A 196 -27.20 -5.83 -16.62
C GLY A 196 -27.69 -4.40 -16.42
N LEU A 197 -26.83 -3.58 -15.81
CA LEU A 197 -27.02 -2.13 -15.72
C LEU A 197 -26.23 -1.40 -16.81
N TRP A 198 -26.90 -0.56 -17.57
CA TRP A 198 -26.29 0.29 -18.58
C TRP A 198 -25.75 1.58 -17.96
N VAL A 199 -24.48 1.87 -18.22
CA VAL A 199 -23.85 3.15 -17.88
C VAL A 199 -23.15 3.69 -19.13
N GLY A 200 -23.78 4.69 -19.76
CA GLY A 200 -23.34 5.13 -21.10
C GLY A 200 -23.51 3.99 -22.11
N ASN A 201 -22.43 3.65 -22.82
CA ASN A 201 -22.44 2.59 -23.84
C ASN A 201 -21.96 1.23 -23.32
N THR A 202 -21.77 1.09 -22.00
CA THR A 202 -21.27 -0.15 -21.39
C THR A 202 -22.34 -0.75 -20.52
N GLU A 203 -22.70 -2.01 -20.79
CA GLU A 203 -23.54 -2.81 -19.91
C GLU A 203 -22.67 -3.54 -18.88
N HIS A 204 -22.98 -3.33 -17.61
CA HIS A 204 -22.34 -4.02 -16.50
C HIS A 204 -23.21 -5.21 -16.10
N ARG A 205 -22.80 -6.42 -16.52
CA ARG A 205 -23.49 -7.68 -16.19
C ARG A 205 -22.83 -8.46 -15.07
N LEU A 206 -21.51 -8.45 -15.00
CA LEU A 206 -20.75 -9.19 -13.98
C LEU A 206 -19.44 -8.50 -13.59
N ALA A 207 -18.91 -8.89 -12.43
CA ALA A 207 -17.54 -8.67 -11.99
C ALA A 207 -16.99 -9.99 -11.41
N ALA A 208 -15.81 -10.40 -11.85
CA ALA A 208 -15.16 -11.62 -11.41
C ALA A 208 -13.86 -11.30 -10.67
N TYR A 209 -13.63 -12.02 -9.58
CA TYR A 209 -12.34 -12.06 -8.89
C TYR A 209 -11.99 -13.52 -8.62
N ALA A 210 -11.35 -14.15 -9.61
CA ALA A 210 -11.19 -15.60 -9.62
C ALA A 210 -12.55 -16.31 -9.51
N ASP A 211 -12.78 -17.11 -8.47
CA ASP A 211 -14.00 -17.86 -8.22
C ASP A 211 -15.13 -17.03 -7.55
N ASP A 212 -14.80 -15.87 -6.97
CA ASP A 212 -15.80 -14.93 -6.45
C ASP A 212 -16.44 -14.15 -7.61
N LEU A 213 -17.63 -14.57 -8.06
CA LEU A 213 -18.40 -13.87 -9.11
C LEU A 213 -19.54 -13.06 -8.51
N LEU A 214 -19.68 -11.83 -9.00
CA LEU A 214 -20.76 -10.91 -8.64
C LEU A 214 -21.51 -10.52 -9.91
N PHE A 215 -22.78 -10.89 -10.00
CA PHE A 215 -23.65 -10.52 -11.11
C PHE A 215 -24.50 -9.30 -10.75
N PHE A 216 -24.56 -8.34 -11.68
CA PHE A 216 -25.41 -7.17 -11.64
C PHE A 216 -26.67 -7.51 -12.43
N VAL A 217 -27.73 -7.91 -11.74
CA VAL A 217 -28.91 -8.51 -12.37
C VAL A 217 -30.04 -7.50 -12.45
N ARG A 218 -30.35 -7.06 -13.67
CA ARG A 218 -31.58 -6.33 -14.00
C ARG A 218 -32.61 -7.32 -14.52
N SER A 219 -33.90 -7.06 -14.27
CA SER A 219 -35.01 -7.93 -14.70
C SER A 219 -34.83 -9.40 -14.25
N PRO A 220 -34.70 -9.66 -12.93
CA PRO A 220 -34.29 -10.95 -12.38
C PRO A 220 -35.17 -12.14 -12.78
N LYS A 221 -36.46 -11.92 -13.09
CA LYS A 221 -37.36 -12.98 -13.54
C LYS A 221 -36.94 -13.62 -14.87
N VAL A 222 -36.23 -12.89 -15.73
CA VAL A 222 -35.71 -13.37 -17.02
C VAL A 222 -34.24 -13.76 -16.87
N THR A 223 -33.46 -12.90 -16.21
CA THR A 223 -32.01 -13.07 -16.12
C THR A 223 -31.60 -14.27 -15.25
N LEU A 224 -32.24 -14.51 -14.09
CA LEU A 224 -31.83 -15.57 -13.17
C LEU A 224 -32.02 -16.99 -13.76
N PRO A 225 -33.18 -17.36 -14.36
CA PRO A 225 -33.34 -18.67 -14.97
C PRO A 225 -32.32 -18.94 -16.08
N THR A 226 -32.08 -17.95 -16.95
CA THR A 226 -31.08 -18.07 -18.03
C THR A 226 -29.68 -18.27 -17.46
N LEU A 227 -29.30 -17.47 -16.45
CA LEU A 227 -27.99 -17.60 -15.82
C LEU A 227 -27.80 -18.97 -15.16
N LEU A 228 -28.83 -19.50 -14.49
CA LEU A 228 -28.79 -20.84 -13.89
C LEU A 228 -28.63 -21.95 -14.93
N ARG A 229 -29.34 -21.86 -16.05
CA ARG A 229 -29.16 -22.78 -17.18
C ARG A 229 -27.72 -22.73 -17.71
N MET A 230 -27.17 -21.54 -17.89
CA MET A 230 -25.79 -21.37 -18.36
C MET A 230 -24.76 -21.94 -17.39
N PHE A 231 -24.96 -21.80 -16.07
CA PHE A 231 -24.13 -22.47 -15.08
C PHE A 231 -24.21 -23.99 -15.18
N ALA A 232 -25.41 -24.55 -15.39
CA ALA A 232 -25.59 -25.98 -15.57
C ALA A 232 -24.88 -26.47 -16.83
N ASP A 233 -25.10 -25.82 -17.98
CA ASP A 233 -24.49 -26.17 -19.27
C ASP A 233 -22.97 -26.09 -19.19
N TYR A 234 -22.44 -24.97 -18.68
CA TYR A 234 -21.00 -24.80 -18.51
C TYR A 234 -20.41 -25.80 -17.51
N GLY A 235 -21.18 -26.18 -16.48
CA GLY A 235 -20.80 -27.21 -15.52
C GLY A 235 -20.61 -28.59 -16.16
N THR A 236 -21.43 -28.96 -17.16
CA THR A 236 -21.25 -30.23 -17.91
C THR A 236 -19.94 -30.28 -18.70
N LEU A 237 -19.45 -29.12 -19.16
CA LEU A 237 -18.24 -29.00 -19.98
C LEU A 237 -16.98 -28.86 -19.14
N SER A 238 -17.02 -27.97 -18.14
CA SER A 238 -15.85 -27.54 -17.35
C SER A 238 -15.71 -28.23 -15.99
N ASN A 239 -16.75 -28.91 -15.53
CA ASN A 239 -16.99 -29.39 -14.16
C ASN A 239 -17.24 -28.29 -13.11
N LEU A 240 -17.33 -27.00 -13.47
CA LEU A 240 -17.66 -25.94 -12.52
C LEU A 240 -19.05 -26.19 -11.90
N LYS A 241 -19.17 -26.07 -10.57
CA LYS A 241 -20.42 -26.31 -9.86
C LYS A 241 -20.77 -25.11 -8.98
N LEU A 242 -21.93 -24.51 -9.24
CA LEU A 242 -22.52 -23.46 -8.41
C LEU A 242 -23.04 -24.04 -7.09
N ASN A 243 -22.71 -23.41 -5.97
CA ASN A 243 -23.27 -23.73 -4.67
C ASN A 243 -24.44 -22.79 -4.38
N MET A 244 -25.68 -23.27 -4.59
CA MET A 244 -26.89 -22.48 -4.39
C MET A 244 -27.08 -22.06 -2.93
N ASP A 245 -26.74 -22.94 -1.98
CA ASP A 245 -26.90 -22.70 -0.55
C ASP A 245 -25.92 -21.67 0.02
N LYS A 246 -24.79 -21.44 -0.64
CA LYS A 246 -23.80 -20.43 -0.24
C LYS A 246 -23.86 -19.17 -1.10
N SER A 247 -24.47 -19.25 -2.26
CA SER A 247 -24.72 -18.09 -3.10
C SER A 247 -25.79 -17.19 -2.48
N GLU A 248 -25.59 -15.89 -2.57
CA GLU A 248 -26.35 -14.89 -1.83
C GLU A 248 -26.82 -13.74 -2.74
N ILE A 249 -28.08 -13.38 -2.60
CA ILE A 249 -28.74 -12.26 -3.28
C ILE A 249 -28.84 -11.06 -2.34
N MET A 250 -28.49 -9.89 -2.87
CA MET A 250 -28.78 -8.60 -2.26
C MET A 250 -29.78 -7.81 -3.11
N PRO A 251 -31.03 -7.61 -2.66
CA PRO A 251 -31.95 -6.71 -3.34
C PRO A 251 -31.43 -5.28 -3.23
N VAL A 252 -31.41 -4.55 -4.35
CA VAL A 252 -30.97 -3.14 -4.37
C VAL A 252 -32.14 -2.21 -4.70
N LEU A 253 -32.81 -2.46 -5.83
CA LEU A 253 -33.96 -1.69 -6.27
C LEU A 253 -35.07 -2.67 -6.67
N ILE A 254 -35.78 -3.23 -5.69
CA ILE A 254 -36.86 -4.19 -5.93
C ILE A 254 -38.05 -3.86 -5.03
N PRO A 255 -39.28 -3.77 -5.57
CA PRO A 255 -40.49 -3.64 -4.76
C PRO A 255 -40.66 -4.82 -3.79
N PRO A 256 -41.11 -4.61 -2.53
CA PRO A 256 -41.19 -5.67 -1.52
C PRO A 256 -41.99 -6.91 -1.96
N LYS A 257 -43.12 -6.71 -2.65
CA LYS A 257 -43.94 -7.82 -3.17
C LYS A 257 -43.19 -8.68 -4.19
N GLU A 258 -42.42 -8.05 -5.07
CA GLU A 258 -41.63 -8.75 -6.08
C GLU A 258 -40.41 -9.44 -5.48
N ALA A 259 -39.76 -8.82 -4.48
CA ALA A 259 -38.67 -9.44 -3.74
C ALA A 259 -39.11 -10.75 -3.08
N LEU A 260 -40.29 -10.76 -2.43
CA LEU A 260 -40.88 -11.97 -1.83
C LEU A 260 -41.15 -13.06 -2.88
N ALA A 261 -41.72 -12.69 -4.03
CA ALA A 261 -41.98 -13.65 -5.10
C ALA A 261 -40.69 -14.27 -5.65
N LEU A 262 -39.63 -13.47 -5.85
CA LEU A 262 -38.32 -13.94 -6.27
C LEU A 262 -37.68 -14.84 -5.21
N GLN A 263 -37.80 -14.48 -3.93
CA GLN A 263 -37.29 -15.27 -2.81
C GLN A 263 -37.91 -16.66 -2.75
N SER A 264 -39.21 -16.78 -3.02
CA SER A 264 -39.88 -18.09 -3.10
C SER A 264 -39.53 -18.88 -4.37
N SER A 265 -39.08 -18.21 -5.43
CA SER A 265 -38.83 -18.84 -6.74
C SER A 265 -37.41 -19.37 -6.93
N PHE A 266 -36.43 -18.85 -6.16
CA PHE A 266 -35.02 -19.20 -6.31
C PHE A 266 -34.39 -19.62 -4.98
N PRO A 267 -33.61 -20.72 -4.94
CA PRO A 267 -33.11 -21.31 -3.70
C PRO A 267 -31.84 -20.62 -3.17
N PHE A 268 -31.63 -19.34 -3.50
CA PHE A 268 -30.49 -18.57 -3.02
C PHE A 268 -30.74 -18.03 -1.62
N LYS A 269 -29.67 -17.79 -0.86
CA LYS A 269 -29.77 -17.01 0.37
C LYS A 269 -30.07 -15.55 0.04
N TRP A 270 -30.91 -14.90 0.82
CA TRP A 270 -31.19 -13.47 0.70
C TRP A 270 -30.57 -12.73 1.88
N CYS A 271 -29.71 -11.76 1.58
CA CYS A 271 -28.96 -11.06 2.61
C CYS A 271 -29.88 -10.15 3.44
N GLN A 272 -29.60 -10.04 4.74
CA GLN A 272 -30.30 -9.11 5.63
C GLN A 272 -29.62 -7.74 5.62
N GLY A 273 -29.80 -7.00 4.53
CA GLY A 273 -29.36 -5.60 4.39
C GLY A 273 -27.89 -5.37 4.07
N GLN A 274 -27.04 -6.42 4.04
CA GLN A 274 -25.65 -6.30 3.60
C GLN A 274 -25.11 -7.61 3.00
N LEU A 275 -24.26 -7.49 1.99
CA LEU A 275 -23.62 -8.59 1.27
C LEU A 275 -22.10 -8.50 1.40
N LYS A 276 -21.44 -9.58 1.81
CA LYS A 276 -19.98 -9.60 1.90
C LYS A 276 -19.35 -9.91 0.54
N TYR A 277 -18.62 -8.95 -0.03
CA TYR A 277 -17.91 -9.08 -1.30
C TYR A 277 -16.46 -8.61 -1.16
N LEU A 278 -15.50 -9.47 -1.53
CA LEU A 278 -14.06 -9.21 -1.47
C LEU A 278 -13.61 -8.60 -0.13
N GLY A 279 -14.11 -9.13 0.99
CA GLY A 279 -13.73 -8.66 2.34
C GLY A 279 -14.36 -7.33 2.77
N THR A 280 -15.29 -6.77 2.00
CA THR A 280 -16.10 -5.59 2.36
C THR A 280 -17.59 -5.93 2.38
N PHE A 281 -18.36 -5.28 3.23
CA PHE A 281 -19.82 -5.35 3.22
C PHE A 281 -20.38 -4.26 2.29
N LEU A 282 -21.11 -4.70 1.26
CA LEU A 282 -21.93 -3.86 0.40
C LEU A 282 -23.31 -3.73 1.04
N THR A 283 -23.95 -2.58 0.93
CA THR A 283 -25.28 -2.30 1.46
C THR A 283 -26.16 -1.73 0.34
N PRO A 284 -27.49 -2.01 0.32
CA PRO A 284 -28.41 -1.40 -0.65
C PRO A 284 -28.41 0.14 -0.55
N ASP A 285 -28.43 0.69 0.67
CA ASP A 285 -28.16 2.11 0.90
C ASP A 285 -26.66 2.32 1.17
N THR A 286 -25.99 3.03 0.27
CA THR A 286 -24.57 3.37 0.41
C THR A 286 -24.22 4.26 1.61
N ASN A 287 -25.20 4.93 2.23
CA ASN A 287 -24.98 5.70 3.46
C ASN A 287 -24.57 4.79 4.64
N ASP A 288 -25.00 3.53 4.63
CA ASP A 288 -24.68 2.56 5.67
C ASP A 288 -23.29 1.94 5.54
N LEU A 289 -22.55 2.19 4.44
CA LEU A 289 -21.22 1.62 4.21
C LEU A 289 -20.23 1.93 5.35
N TYR A 290 -20.31 3.13 5.94
CA TYR A 290 -19.48 3.51 7.09
C TYR A 290 -19.77 2.62 8.30
N ARG A 291 -21.06 2.46 8.63
CA ARG A 291 -21.52 1.64 9.76
C ARG A 291 -21.19 0.17 9.55
N ALA A 292 -21.43 -0.36 8.35
CA ALA A 292 -21.21 -1.77 8.04
C ALA A 292 -19.72 -2.18 8.03
N ASN A 293 -18.80 -1.27 7.70
CA ASN A 293 -17.38 -1.63 7.50
C ASN A 293 -16.44 -0.98 8.52
N PHE A 294 -16.52 0.34 8.72
CA PHE A 294 -15.53 1.07 9.51
C PHE A 294 -15.78 0.96 11.03
N GLN A 295 -17.03 0.84 11.48
CA GLN A 295 -17.31 0.62 12.90
C GLN A 295 -16.85 -0.77 13.38
N PRO A 296 -17.16 -1.90 12.68
CA PRO A 296 -16.62 -3.21 13.03
C PRO A 296 -15.09 -3.25 12.97
N LEU A 297 -14.48 -2.56 11.99
CA LEU A 297 -13.03 -2.42 11.93
C LEU A 297 -12.49 -1.78 13.22
N LEU A 298 -13.05 -0.65 13.66
CA LEU A 298 -12.61 0.01 14.89
C LEU A 298 -12.72 -0.90 16.11
N ALA A 299 -13.84 -1.61 16.26
CA ALA A 299 -14.06 -2.54 17.36
C ALA A 299 -13.02 -3.68 17.35
N SER A 300 -12.77 -4.28 16.17
CA SER A 300 -11.77 -5.33 16.03
C SER A 300 -10.34 -4.83 16.27
N LEU A 301 -9.99 -3.64 15.77
CA LEU A 301 -8.68 -3.03 16.03
C LEU A 301 -8.48 -2.73 17.52
N GLU A 302 -9.53 -2.35 18.24
CA GLU A 302 -9.47 -2.11 19.68
C GLU A 302 -9.15 -3.39 20.45
N LEU A 303 -9.82 -4.50 20.11
CA LEU A 303 -9.52 -5.81 20.68
C LEU A 303 -8.10 -6.28 20.36
N ASP A 304 -7.66 -6.10 19.12
CA ASP A 304 -6.31 -6.51 18.71
C ASP A 304 -5.23 -5.67 19.40
N LEU A 305 -5.40 -4.36 19.51
CA LEU A 305 -4.45 -3.51 20.23
C LEU A 305 -4.39 -3.86 21.72
N ARG A 306 -5.52 -4.26 22.33
CA ARG A 306 -5.53 -4.80 23.70
C ARG A 306 -4.74 -6.10 23.79
N ARG A 307 -4.92 -7.04 22.86
CA ARG A 307 -4.12 -8.29 22.81
C ARG A 307 -2.63 -8.01 22.66
N TRP A 308 -2.27 -7.10 21.76
CA TRP A 308 -0.88 -6.66 21.56
C TRP A 308 -0.31 -5.85 22.72
N SER A 309 -1.14 -5.40 23.67
CA SER A 309 -0.67 -4.71 24.87
C SER A 309 -0.24 -5.67 25.99
N LEU A 310 -0.58 -6.96 25.91
CA LEU A 310 -0.21 -7.97 26.90
C LEU A 310 1.29 -8.28 26.91
N PRO A 311 1.97 -8.48 25.76
CA PRO A 311 3.41 -8.70 25.76
C PRO A 311 4.16 -7.41 26.13
N HIS A 312 5.31 -7.56 26.81
CA HIS A 312 6.21 -6.44 27.11
C HIS A 312 6.98 -5.98 25.87
N ILE A 313 6.28 -5.35 24.92
CA ILE A 313 6.87 -4.77 23.72
C ILE A 313 7.40 -3.36 23.98
N SER A 314 8.56 -3.07 23.39
CA SER A 314 9.20 -1.75 23.44
C SER A 314 8.33 -0.68 22.80
N TRP A 315 8.66 0.58 23.05
CA TRP A 315 7.91 1.70 22.48
C TRP A 315 7.93 1.68 20.93
N PHE A 316 9.09 1.35 20.35
CA PHE A 316 9.26 1.11 18.92
C PHE A 316 8.50 -0.12 18.44
N GLY A 317 8.51 -1.19 19.24
CA GLY A 317 7.75 -2.41 18.98
C GLY A 317 6.28 -2.11 18.77
N ARG A 318 5.66 -1.30 19.65
CA ARG A 318 4.25 -0.88 19.51
C ARG A 318 3.98 -0.10 18.23
N ILE A 319 4.85 0.84 17.87
CA ILE A 319 4.70 1.60 16.62
C ILE A 319 4.81 0.67 15.40
N ASN A 320 5.73 -0.30 15.43
CA ASN A 320 5.87 -1.30 14.39
C ASN A 320 4.66 -2.26 14.33
N THR A 321 4.07 -2.64 15.46
CA THR A 321 2.82 -3.39 15.52
C THR A 321 1.71 -2.64 14.78
N ILE A 322 1.54 -1.33 15.02
CA ILE A 322 0.54 -0.53 14.27
C ILE A 322 0.81 -0.59 12.76
N LYS A 323 2.08 -0.45 12.33
CA LYS A 323 2.47 -0.52 10.91
C LYS A 323 2.17 -1.88 10.29
N MET A 324 2.41 -2.96 11.02
CA MET A 324 2.34 -4.33 10.49
C MET A 324 0.93 -4.92 10.54
N SER A 325 0.19 -4.72 11.63
CA SER A 325 -1.10 -5.38 11.85
C SER A 325 -2.32 -4.47 11.63
N VAL A 326 -2.19 -3.17 11.92
CA VAL A 326 -3.34 -2.24 11.89
C VAL A 326 -3.43 -1.50 10.55
N LEU A 327 -2.34 -0.88 10.12
CA LEU A 327 -2.31 -0.03 8.92
C LEU A 327 -2.80 -0.75 7.65
N PRO A 328 -2.42 -2.01 7.35
CA PRO A 328 -2.87 -2.68 6.13
C PRO A 328 -4.39 -2.86 6.07
N ARG A 329 -5.04 -3.13 7.21
CA ARG A 329 -6.50 -3.32 7.30
C ARG A 329 -7.26 -2.02 7.06
N ILE A 330 -6.74 -0.91 7.59
CA ILE A 330 -7.30 0.43 7.34
C ILE A 330 -7.11 0.81 5.87
N LEU A 331 -5.90 0.61 5.33
CA LEU A 331 -5.58 0.92 3.94
C LEU A 331 -6.41 0.11 2.94
N TYR A 332 -6.78 -1.12 3.28
CA TYR A 332 -7.66 -1.92 2.44
C TYR A 332 -9.02 -1.23 2.28
N LEU A 333 -9.67 -0.84 3.39
CA LEU A 333 -10.97 -0.16 3.34
C LEU A 333 -10.90 1.23 2.70
N PHE A 334 -9.82 2.00 2.91
CA PHE A 334 -9.65 3.29 2.23
C PHE A 334 -9.57 3.18 0.71
N GLN A 335 -9.10 2.04 0.19
CA GLN A 335 -8.99 1.79 -1.24
C GLN A 335 -10.28 1.23 -1.84
N THR A 336 -10.95 0.33 -1.14
CA THR A 336 -12.17 -0.34 -1.63
C THR A 336 -13.43 0.51 -1.41
N LEU A 337 -13.46 1.34 -0.37
CA LEU A 337 -14.58 2.21 0.01
C LEU A 337 -14.11 3.67 0.10
N PRO A 338 -13.92 4.37 -1.03
CA PRO A 338 -13.48 5.76 -1.06
C PRO A 338 -14.63 6.73 -0.71
N ILE A 339 -15.24 6.54 0.46
CA ILE A 339 -16.34 7.35 1.00
C ILE A 339 -15.81 8.44 1.92
N SER A 340 -16.61 9.49 2.14
CA SER A 340 -16.28 10.54 3.10
C SER A 340 -16.31 9.99 4.52
N LEU A 341 -15.20 10.10 5.25
CA LEU A 341 -15.09 9.63 6.63
C LEU A 341 -15.26 10.77 7.64
N PRO A 342 -16.02 10.56 8.73
CA PRO A 342 -16.20 11.58 9.75
C PRO A 342 -14.90 11.86 10.50
N ARG A 343 -14.65 13.11 10.89
CA ARG A 343 -13.45 13.48 11.69
C ARG A 343 -13.33 12.67 13.00
N LEU A 344 -14.47 12.24 13.56
CA LEU A 344 -14.53 11.41 14.76
C LEU A 344 -13.83 10.05 14.56
N PHE A 345 -13.89 9.46 13.36
CA PHE A 345 -13.19 8.22 13.02
C PHE A 345 -11.68 8.37 13.24
N PHE A 346 -11.08 9.41 12.66
CA PHE A 346 -9.65 9.69 12.81
C PHE A 346 -9.27 10.05 14.25
N LYS A 347 -10.13 10.82 14.95
CA LYS A 347 -9.92 11.13 16.37
C LYS A 347 -9.91 9.87 17.25
N ARG A 348 -10.84 8.94 17.01
CA ARG A 348 -10.92 7.67 17.75
C ARG A 348 -9.70 6.80 17.50
N LEU A 349 -9.27 6.64 16.24
CA LEU A 349 -8.03 5.91 15.91
C LEU A 349 -6.79 6.53 16.57
N ASN A 350 -6.64 7.86 16.47
CA ASN A 350 -5.52 8.56 17.09
C ASN A 350 -5.52 8.39 18.62
N SER A 351 -6.70 8.37 19.25
CA SER A 351 -6.83 8.07 20.68
C SER A 351 -6.38 6.65 21.01
N MET A 352 -6.88 5.65 20.28
CA MET A 352 -6.49 4.24 20.45
C MET A 352 -4.99 4.04 20.29
N PHE A 353 -4.40 4.63 19.26
CA PHE A 353 -2.96 4.54 19.04
C PHE A 353 -2.16 5.24 20.12
N ARG A 354 -2.61 6.41 20.59
CA ARG A 354 -1.98 7.11 21.70
C ARG A 354 -1.99 6.24 22.96
N THR A 355 -3.14 5.70 23.33
CA THR A 355 -3.27 4.82 24.51
C THR A 355 -2.38 3.60 24.38
N PHE A 356 -2.37 2.94 23.21
CA PHE A 356 -1.55 1.76 22.96
C PHE A 356 -0.05 2.07 23.01
N VAL A 357 0.42 3.04 22.21
CA VAL A 357 1.84 3.42 22.12
C VAL A 357 2.40 3.79 23.49
N TRP A 358 1.63 4.50 24.31
CA TRP A 358 2.04 4.95 25.64
C TRP A 358 1.70 3.99 26.79
N ASN A 359 1.12 2.82 26.50
CA ASN A 359 0.68 1.85 27.51
C ASN A 359 -0.25 2.45 28.58
N GLY A 360 -1.21 3.26 28.16
CA GLY A 360 -2.10 4.01 29.05
C GLY A 360 -1.46 5.19 29.80
N LYS A 361 -0.13 5.39 29.70
CA LYS A 361 0.56 6.51 30.35
C LYS A 361 0.35 7.82 29.59
N ALA A 362 0.56 8.94 30.28
CA ALA A 362 0.51 10.26 29.68
C ALA A 362 1.57 10.39 28.55
N PRO A 363 1.17 10.86 27.34
CA PRO A 363 2.10 11.09 26.25
C PRO A 363 3.17 12.11 26.61
N ARG A 364 4.45 11.75 26.42
CA ARG A 364 5.57 12.70 26.60
C ARG A 364 5.92 13.44 25.31
N VAL A 365 5.51 12.91 24.17
CA VAL A 365 5.74 13.50 22.85
C VAL A 365 4.39 13.67 22.17
N LYS A 366 4.19 14.83 21.53
CA LYS A 366 2.97 15.12 20.76
C LYS A 366 2.80 14.12 19.62
N LEU A 367 1.57 13.69 19.35
CA LEU A 367 1.28 12.70 18.31
C LEU A 367 1.80 13.13 16.93
N ASN A 368 1.65 14.41 16.58
CA ASN A 368 2.13 14.95 15.30
C ASN A 368 3.62 14.70 15.10
N LEU A 369 4.43 14.86 16.15
CA LEU A 369 5.87 14.58 16.10
C LEU A 369 6.15 13.07 16.01
N LEU A 370 5.34 12.20 16.61
CA LEU A 370 5.52 10.74 16.42
C LEU A 370 5.30 10.33 14.97
N THR A 371 4.37 11.00 14.29
CA THR A 371 4.01 10.69 12.92
C THR A 371 4.95 11.24 11.86
N THR A 372 5.82 12.21 12.20
CA THR A 372 6.78 12.76 11.24
C THR A 372 7.85 11.73 10.87
N PRO A 373 8.52 11.89 9.71
CA PRO A 373 9.62 11.01 9.31
C PRO A 373 10.77 11.00 10.31
N ARG A 374 11.47 9.87 10.41
CA ARG A 374 12.67 9.72 11.25
C ARG A 374 13.77 10.73 10.89
N SER A 375 13.96 11.03 9.62
CA SER A 375 14.90 12.07 9.17
C SER A 375 14.54 13.48 9.66
N MET A 376 13.27 13.72 10.00
CA MET A 376 12.78 14.97 10.57
C MET A 376 12.57 14.88 12.08
N GLY A 377 13.18 13.87 12.71
CA GLY A 377 13.15 13.63 14.14
C GLY A 377 11.96 12.82 14.65
N GLY A 378 10.97 12.48 13.83
CA GLY A 378 9.83 11.70 14.29
C GLY A 378 10.10 10.20 14.43
N MET A 379 9.03 9.42 14.59
CA MET A 379 9.10 7.95 14.68
C MET A 379 8.58 7.24 13.44
N SER A 380 8.18 8.01 12.42
CA SER A 380 7.45 7.52 11.25
C SER A 380 6.22 6.70 11.65
N MET A 381 5.54 7.06 12.74
CA MET A 381 4.28 6.44 13.11
C MET A 381 3.23 6.73 12.02
N PRO A 382 2.36 5.77 11.64
CA PRO A 382 1.40 6.01 10.57
C PRO A 382 0.48 7.21 10.83
N HIS A 383 0.53 8.22 9.95
CA HIS A 383 -0.43 9.31 9.95
C HIS A 383 -1.66 8.92 9.13
N ILE A 384 -2.70 8.40 9.78
CA ILE A 384 -3.84 7.77 9.10
C ILE A 384 -4.57 8.72 8.14
N TRP A 385 -4.71 10.00 8.50
CA TRP A 385 -5.30 10.99 7.60
C TRP A 385 -4.46 11.19 6.32
N HIS A 386 -3.13 11.14 6.40
CA HIS A 386 -2.29 11.27 5.20
C HIS A 386 -2.39 10.02 4.33
N TYR A 387 -2.52 8.83 4.92
CA TYR A 387 -2.78 7.62 4.15
C TYR A 387 -4.14 7.66 3.45
N TYR A 388 -5.20 8.14 4.13
CA TYR A 388 -6.50 8.37 3.53
C TYR A 388 -6.42 9.38 2.37
N CYS A 389 -5.73 10.50 2.56
CA CYS A 389 -5.47 11.46 1.49
C CYS A 389 -4.71 10.83 0.31
N ALA A 390 -3.69 10.03 0.58
CA ALA A 390 -2.88 9.37 -0.44
C ALA A 390 -3.68 8.38 -1.30
N THR A 391 -4.65 7.65 -0.73
CA THR A 391 -5.53 6.76 -1.53
C THR A 391 -6.45 7.56 -2.46
N HIS A 392 -6.99 8.70 -2.00
CA HIS A 392 -7.74 9.61 -2.86
C HIS A 392 -6.86 10.25 -3.94
N MET A 393 -5.63 10.64 -3.63
CA MET A 393 -4.68 11.16 -4.63
C MET A 393 -4.33 10.12 -5.70
N GLN A 394 -4.13 8.84 -5.32
CA GLN A 394 -3.97 7.76 -6.29
C GLN A 394 -5.18 7.66 -7.23
N ARG A 395 -6.40 7.85 -6.71
CA ARG A 395 -7.63 7.81 -7.50
C ARG A 395 -7.68 8.94 -8.55
N LEU A 396 -7.18 10.13 -8.22
CA LEU A 396 -7.09 11.24 -9.18
C LEU A 396 -6.19 10.92 -10.36
N VAL A 397 -5.09 10.18 -10.13
CA VAL A 397 -4.20 9.71 -11.22
C VAL A 397 -4.98 8.82 -12.18
N GLU A 398 -5.83 7.93 -11.67
CA GLU A 398 -6.66 7.04 -12.51
C GLU A 398 -7.68 7.81 -13.34
N TRP A 399 -8.20 8.95 -12.86
CA TRP A 399 -9.11 9.81 -13.64
C TRP A 399 -8.42 10.49 -14.84
N GLY A 400 -7.13 10.80 -14.72
CA GLY A 400 -6.36 11.50 -15.75
C GLY A 400 -5.82 10.61 -16.87
N LYS A 401 -6.02 9.30 -16.81
CA LYS A 401 -5.50 8.37 -17.82
C LYS A 401 -6.39 8.32 -19.06
N ASN A 402 -5.75 8.46 -20.22
CA ASN A 402 -6.40 8.37 -21.54
C ASN A 402 -6.47 6.94 -22.09
N THR A 403 -5.67 6.00 -21.58
CA THR A 403 -5.63 4.60 -22.03
C THR A 403 -6.61 3.72 -21.24
N SER A 404 -7.37 2.86 -21.95
CA SER A 404 -8.40 1.93 -21.47
C SER A 404 -8.75 2.06 -19.97
N PRO A 405 -9.63 3.02 -19.61
CA PRO A 405 -9.88 3.35 -18.22
C PRO A 405 -10.50 2.16 -17.50
N LYS A 406 -10.13 1.97 -16.23
CA LYS A 406 -10.77 0.96 -15.37
C LYS A 406 -12.30 1.16 -15.39
N LEU A 407 -13.07 0.07 -15.38
CA LEU A 407 -14.54 0.14 -15.56
C LEU A 407 -15.22 1.10 -14.57
N TRP A 408 -14.76 1.17 -13.31
CA TRP A 408 -15.31 2.11 -12.33
C TRP A 408 -15.06 3.59 -12.67
N VAL A 409 -13.95 3.91 -13.36
CA VAL A 409 -13.65 5.28 -13.82
C VAL A 409 -14.65 5.70 -14.90
N GLY A 410 -15.01 4.79 -15.80
CA GLY A 410 -16.05 5.02 -16.81
C GLY A 410 -17.40 5.36 -16.18
N ILE A 411 -17.76 4.68 -15.10
CA ILE A 411 -18.97 4.98 -14.33
C ILE A 411 -18.88 6.38 -13.72
N GLU A 412 -17.81 6.71 -13.00
CA GLU A 412 -17.67 8.04 -12.41
C GLU A 412 -17.68 9.15 -13.46
N LYS A 413 -17.07 8.92 -14.63
CA LYS A 413 -17.06 9.86 -15.75
C LYS A 413 -18.47 10.10 -16.27
N ARG A 414 -19.32 9.07 -16.35
CA ARG A 414 -20.72 9.25 -16.75
C ARG A 414 -21.51 10.12 -15.77
N PHE A 415 -21.33 9.92 -14.47
CA PHE A 415 -22.09 10.65 -13.43
C PHE A 415 -21.54 12.06 -13.15
N ALA A 416 -20.23 12.26 -13.28
CA ALA A 416 -19.58 13.56 -13.08
C ALA A 416 -19.47 14.41 -14.37
N GLY A 417 -19.76 13.82 -15.53
CA GLY A 417 -19.56 14.42 -16.86
C GLY A 417 -18.19 14.11 -17.46
N ASP A 418 -18.03 14.37 -18.77
CA ASP A 418 -16.79 14.07 -19.52
C ASP A 418 -15.54 14.80 -19.01
N ASN A 419 -15.72 15.77 -18.11
CA ASN A 419 -14.68 16.61 -17.55
C ASN A 419 -14.03 16.01 -16.29
N LEU A 420 -14.32 14.75 -15.91
CA LEU A 420 -13.79 14.11 -14.70
C LEU A 420 -12.27 14.28 -14.53
N ALA A 421 -11.51 14.14 -15.64
CA ALA A 421 -10.05 14.33 -15.67
C ALA A 421 -9.63 15.79 -15.41
N VAL A 422 -10.52 16.75 -15.66
CA VAL A 422 -10.28 18.19 -15.50
C VAL A 422 -10.69 18.70 -14.12
N LEU A 423 -11.67 18.06 -13.47
CA LEU A 423 -12.21 18.48 -12.16
C LEU A 423 -11.15 18.73 -11.07
N PRO A 424 -10.03 17.96 -10.98
CA PRO A 424 -8.98 18.24 -10.00
C PRO A 424 -8.26 19.56 -10.24
N TRP A 425 -8.36 20.13 -11.44
CA TRP A 425 -7.60 21.29 -11.91
C TRP A 425 -8.45 22.55 -12.06
N MET A 426 -9.79 22.43 -11.96
CA MET A 426 -10.71 23.57 -12.06
C MET A 426 -10.85 24.33 -10.73
N PRO A 427 -10.97 25.68 -10.77
CA PRO A 427 -11.37 26.47 -9.62
C PRO A 427 -12.74 26.05 -9.08
N ARG A 428 -12.95 26.18 -7.76
CA ARG A 428 -14.19 25.72 -7.08
C ARG A 428 -15.47 26.29 -7.68
N ASN A 429 -15.41 27.49 -8.24
CA ASN A 429 -16.56 28.25 -8.71
C ASN A 429 -16.96 27.92 -10.16
N LEU A 430 -16.10 27.19 -10.90
CA LEU A 430 -16.27 26.91 -12.34
C LEU A 430 -16.51 25.44 -12.66
N ALA A 431 -16.40 24.56 -11.67
CA ALA A 431 -16.90 23.21 -11.80
C ALA A 431 -18.43 23.29 -11.91
N SER A 432 -18.98 22.92 -13.08
CA SER A 432 -20.42 22.70 -13.28
C SER A 432 -21.00 21.97 -12.08
N PRO A 433 -22.24 22.27 -11.65
CA PRO A 433 -22.74 21.70 -10.42
C PRO A 433 -22.74 20.17 -10.52
N LEU A 434 -21.93 19.54 -9.67
CA LEU A 434 -21.74 18.10 -9.57
C LEU A 434 -22.95 17.42 -8.92
N HIS A 435 -24.17 17.91 -9.16
CA HIS A 435 -25.42 17.43 -8.56
C HIS A 435 -25.63 15.93 -8.80
N TYR A 436 -25.12 15.42 -9.92
CA TYR A 436 -25.25 14.01 -10.30
C TYR A 436 -24.02 13.16 -9.95
N ALA A 437 -22.94 13.74 -9.44
CA ALA A 437 -21.72 12.99 -9.12
C ALA A 437 -21.96 11.98 -8.00
N LEU A 438 -21.26 10.85 -8.09
CA LEU A 438 -21.35 9.79 -7.09
C LEU A 438 -20.68 10.22 -5.77
N PRO A 439 -21.12 9.69 -4.61
CA PRO A 439 -20.51 9.99 -3.32
C PRO A 439 -19.01 9.72 -3.27
N THR A 440 -18.53 8.69 -3.98
CA THR A 440 -17.10 8.35 -4.11
C THR A 440 -16.31 9.44 -4.84
N THR A 441 -16.88 9.99 -5.92
CA THR A 441 -16.33 11.12 -6.67
C THR A 441 -16.29 12.36 -5.78
N LEU A 442 -17.40 12.67 -5.11
CA LEU A 442 -17.51 13.83 -4.22
C LEU A 442 -16.54 13.75 -3.04
N ALA A 443 -16.39 12.58 -2.41
CA ALA A 443 -15.44 12.36 -1.33
C ALA A 443 -14.00 12.62 -1.79
N THR A 444 -13.63 12.10 -2.96
CA THR A 444 -12.30 12.29 -3.55
C THR A 444 -12.01 13.75 -3.86
N LEU A 445 -12.96 14.47 -4.47
CA LEU A 445 -12.83 15.89 -4.74
C LEU A 445 -12.77 16.73 -3.46
N SER A 446 -13.57 16.40 -2.45
CA SER A 446 -13.56 17.08 -1.16
C SER A 446 -12.19 16.96 -0.48
N VAL A 447 -11.62 15.75 -0.45
CA VAL A 447 -10.28 15.51 0.07
C VAL A 447 -9.24 16.28 -0.73
N TRP A 448 -9.27 16.18 -2.06
CA TRP A 448 -8.33 16.90 -2.93
C TRP A 448 -8.36 18.41 -2.72
N ARG A 449 -9.55 19.01 -2.70
CA ARG A 449 -9.76 20.45 -2.45
C ARG A 449 -9.26 20.91 -1.08
N SER A 450 -9.24 20.02 -0.09
CA SER A 450 -8.67 20.30 1.23
C SER A 450 -7.13 20.28 1.25
N LEU A 451 -6.51 19.61 0.28
CA LEU A 451 -5.07 19.49 0.13
C LEU A 451 -4.48 20.58 -0.77
N GLN A 452 -5.24 21.06 -1.77
CA GLN A 452 -4.80 22.12 -2.68
C GLN A 452 -4.37 23.40 -1.96
N THR A 453 -4.95 23.71 -0.80
CA THR A 453 -4.56 24.87 0.01
C THR A 453 -3.28 24.66 0.82
N LYS A 454 -2.83 23.40 0.97
CA LYS A 454 -1.71 23.01 1.86
C LYS A 454 -0.49 22.53 1.09
N LEU A 455 -0.69 21.91 -0.06
CA LEU A 455 0.38 21.44 -0.92
C LEU A 455 0.94 22.61 -1.74
N PRO A 456 2.25 22.62 -2.03
CA PRO A 456 2.86 23.51 -3.03
C PRO A 456 2.49 23.07 -4.47
N VAL A 457 1.23 22.68 -4.68
CA VAL A 457 0.65 22.39 -6.00
C VAL A 457 0.16 23.69 -6.66
N ALA A 458 0.21 24.81 -5.92
CA ALA A 458 -0.28 26.14 -6.26
C ALA A 458 -1.80 26.18 -6.52
N PRO A 459 -2.49 27.30 -6.25
CA PRO A 459 -3.92 27.45 -6.56
C PRO A 459 -4.19 27.64 -8.07
N TYR A 460 -3.18 27.39 -8.93
CA TYR A 460 -3.18 27.74 -10.35
C TYR A 460 -3.29 26.49 -11.23
N PRO A 461 -3.95 26.61 -12.39
CA PRO A 461 -4.22 25.49 -13.29
C PRO A 461 -2.94 24.77 -13.74
N SER A 462 -3.04 23.44 -13.83
CA SER A 462 -1.92 22.55 -14.13
C SER A 462 -1.46 22.68 -15.59
N PRO A 463 -0.14 22.63 -15.86
CA PRO A 463 0.37 22.44 -17.23
C PRO A 463 -0.10 21.15 -17.89
N LEU A 464 -0.62 20.19 -17.11
CA LEU A 464 -1.13 18.90 -17.58
C LEU A 464 -2.65 18.86 -17.71
N MET A 465 -3.32 20.00 -17.56
CA MET A 465 -4.77 20.05 -17.66
C MET A 465 -5.22 19.56 -19.04
N PRO A 466 -6.07 18.52 -19.14
CA PRO A 466 -6.47 17.99 -20.43
C PRO A 466 -7.49 18.93 -21.08
N LEU A 467 -6.99 19.86 -21.90
CA LEU A 467 -7.76 20.96 -22.52
C LEU A 467 -8.91 20.46 -23.40
N GLN A 468 -8.75 19.29 -24.01
CA GLN A 468 -9.77 18.62 -24.84
C GLN A 468 -11.06 18.25 -24.09
N HIS A 469 -11.03 18.28 -22.76
CA HIS A 469 -12.17 17.99 -21.89
C HIS A 469 -12.71 19.26 -21.19
N LEU A 470 -12.34 20.45 -21.68
CA LEU A 470 -12.91 21.70 -21.16
C LEU A 470 -14.29 21.98 -21.77
N PRO A 471 -15.25 22.54 -21.00
CA PRO A 471 -16.56 22.93 -21.51
C PRO A 471 -16.51 23.88 -22.72
N VAL A 472 -15.45 24.69 -22.84
CA VAL A 472 -15.25 25.65 -23.94
C VAL A 472 -14.89 24.95 -25.26
N PHE A 473 -14.37 23.72 -25.20
CA PHE A 473 -14.14 22.84 -26.34
C PHE A 473 -15.36 21.93 -26.54
N SER A 474 -16.36 22.40 -27.27
CA SER A 474 -17.43 21.52 -27.74
C SER A 474 -16.88 20.51 -28.77
N ARG A 475 -17.28 19.23 -28.62
CA ARG A 475 -16.66 17.99 -29.17
C ARG A 475 -16.43 17.89 -30.69
N HIS A 476 -16.75 18.91 -31.48
CA HIS A 476 -16.86 18.80 -32.94
C HIS A 476 -15.73 19.51 -33.71
N LEU A 477 -14.69 20.02 -33.04
CA LEU A 477 -13.81 21.05 -33.61
C LEU A 477 -12.30 20.77 -33.48
N ILE A 478 -11.92 19.55 -33.07
CA ILE A 478 -10.52 19.10 -33.13
C ILE A 478 -10.39 18.11 -34.30
N PRO A 479 -9.47 18.32 -35.26
CA PRO A 479 -9.12 17.29 -36.22
C PRO A 479 -8.59 16.09 -35.45
N THR A 480 -9.33 14.98 -35.43
CA THR A 480 -8.83 13.70 -34.93
C THR A 480 -7.63 13.31 -35.77
N ALA A 481 -6.41 13.49 -35.26
CA ALA A 481 -5.23 12.90 -35.90
C ALA A 481 -5.39 11.37 -35.82
N PRO A 482 -5.42 10.65 -36.95
CA PRO A 482 -5.51 9.20 -36.93
C PRO A 482 -4.09 8.67 -36.82
N THR A 483 -3.58 8.37 -35.63
CA THR A 483 -2.44 7.45 -35.47
C THR A 483 -2.31 6.97 -34.03
N ALA A 484 -1.86 5.73 -33.89
CA ALA A 484 -1.78 4.94 -32.66
C ALA A 484 -0.65 5.36 -31.67
N ASP A 485 -0.12 6.57 -31.80
CA ASP A 485 0.88 7.10 -30.87
C ASP A 485 0.22 7.92 -29.76
N PRO A 486 0.77 7.91 -28.53
CA PRO A 486 0.29 8.80 -27.48
C PRO A 486 0.34 10.24 -28.02
N PRO A 487 -0.68 11.07 -27.75
CA PRO A 487 -0.69 12.44 -28.25
C PRO A 487 0.66 13.06 -27.92
N SER A 488 1.37 13.51 -28.95
CA SER A 488 2.61 14.27 -28.82
C SER A 488 2.38 15.46 -27.86
N PRO A 489 3.43 16.14 -27.35
CA PRO A 489 3.36 17.06 -26.22
C PRO A 489 2.66 18.41 -26.54
N LEU A 490 1.50 18.37 -27.18
CA LEU A 490 0.53 19.44 -27.39
C LEU A 490 0.29 20.31 -26.14
N PRO A 491 0.22 19.79 -24.89
CA PRO A 491 0.00 20.66 -23.73
C PRO A 491 1.18 21.59 -23.41
N ARG A 492 2.41 21.16 -23.71
CA ARG A 492 3.61 21.97 -23.44
C ARG A 492 3.68 23.15 -24.39
N HIS A 493 3.55 22.94 -25.71
CA HIS A 493 3.69 24.01 -26.70
C HIS A 493 2.60 25.10 -26.62
N PHE A 494 1.36 24.74 -26.27
CA PHE A 494 0.28 25.73 -26.10
C PHE A 494 0.44 26.63 -24.87
N LEU A 495 1.13 26.15 -23.83
CA LEU A 495 1.30 26.88 -22.57
C LEU A 495 2.70 27.46 -22.40
N THR A 496 3.76 26.94 -23.03
CA THR A 496 5.13 27.51 -23.00
C THR A 496 5.24 28.86 -23.69
N ALA A 497 4.26 29.25 -24.50
CA ALA A 497 4.24 30.52 -25.19
C ALA A 497 3.26 31.48 -24.50
N GLY A 498 3.71 32.11 -23.43
CA GLY A 498 3.03 33.27 -22.87
C GLY A 498 2.85 34.34 -23.97
N ALA A 499 1.62 34.81 -24.14
CA ALA A 499 1.20 36.02 -24.85
C ALA A 499 1.59 36.27 -26.32
N GLN A 500 2.48 35.52 -26.98
CA GLN A 500 2.87 35.78 -28.37
C GLN A 500 3.29 34.49 -29.10
N VAL A 501 2.33 33.76 -29.67
CA VAL A 501 2.64 32.75 -30.71
C VAL A 501 2.32 33.38 -32.05
N ALA A 502 3.35 33.74 -32.81
CA ALA A 502 3.19 33.96 -34.23
C ALA A 502 2.79 32.63 -34.90
N GLU A 503 1.92 32.70 -35.91
CA GLU A 503 1.21 31.56 -36.50
C GLU A 503 2.13 30.45 -37.03
N ASP A 504 3.38 30.81 -37.32
CA ASP A 504 4.50 30.01 -37.81
C ASP A 504 5.18 29.13 -36.75
N GLN A 505 4.94 29.36 -35.45
CA GLN A 505 5.54 28.59 -34.34
C GLN A 505 4.65 27.47 -33.78
N LEU A 506 3.44 27.30 -34.32
CA LEU A 506 2.56 26.20 -33.92
C LEU A 506 3.04 24.89 -34.56
N PRO A 507 3.04 23.74 -33.84
CA PRO A 507 3.59 22.47 -34.31
C PRO A 507 2.74 21.78 -35.40
N TYR A 508 1.86 22.52 -36.09
CA TYR A 508 1.06 21.99 -37.18
C TYR A 508 1.85 22.04 -38.48
N SER A 509 1.87 20.94 -39.21
CA SER A 509 2.37 20.88 -40.59
C SER A 509 1.54 21.70 -41.58
N ARG A 510 0.47 22.41 -41.14
CA ARG A 510 -0.40 23.27 -41.94
C ARG A 510 -0.92 24.49 -41.13
N PRO A 511 -1.15 25.65 -41.77
CA PRO A 511 -1.77 26.82 -41.13
C PRO A 511 -3.16 26.52 -40.55
N LEU A 512 -3.50 27.11 -39.40
CA LEU A 512 -4.83 26.99 -38.82
C LEU A 512 -5.83 27.81 -39.63
N GLY A 513 -6.89 27.18 -40.15
CA GLY A 513 -8.02 27.89 -40.77
C GLY A 513 -8.79 28.78 -39.77
N PHE A 514 -9.73 29.60 -40.27
CA PHE A 514 -10.52 30.57 -39.48
C PHE A 514 -11.14 29.98 -38.20
N LEU A 515 -11.77 28.80 -38.30
CA LEU A 515 -12.34 28.09 -37.16
C LEU A 515 -11.28 27.72 -36.12
N GLY A 516 -10.11 27.24 -36.55
CA GLY A 516 -8.99 26.92 -35.66
C GLY A 516 -8.50 28.14 -34.88
N LYS A 517 -8.38 29.30 -35.54
CA LYS A 517 -8.02 30.57 -34.89
C LYS A 517 -9.09 31.04 -33.89
N PHE A 518 -10.37 30.92 -34.23
CA PHE A 518 -11.47 31.26 -33.34
C PHE A 518 -11.47 30.42 -32.05
N HIS A 519 -11.24 29.11 -32.16
CA HIS A 519 -11.15 28.23 -30.98
C HIS A 519 -9.93 28.51 -30.13
N LEU A 520 -8.79 28.82 -30.76
CA LEU A 520 -7.58 29.21 -30.06
C LEU A 520 -7.79 30.48 -29.22
N HIS A 521 -8.41 31.52 -29.79
CA HIS A 521 -8.74 32.74 -29.04
C HIS A 521 -9.71 32.48 -27.88
N ARG A 522 -10.73 31.63 -28.06
CA ARG A 522 -11.63 31.24 -26.96
C ARG A 522 -10.90 30.48 -25.86
N LEU A 523 -9.97 29.58 -26.20
CA LEU A 523 -9.15 28.87 -25.22
C LEU A 523 -8.27 29.85 -24.44
N ILE A 524 -7.53 30.73 -25.13
CA ILE A 524 -6.65 31.72 -24.51
C ILE A 524 -7.44 32.64 -23.58
N SER A 525 -8.59 33.15 -24.04
CA SER A 525 -9.50 33.97 -23.24
C SER A 525 -10.02 33.20 -22.01
N TYR A 526 -10.43 31.94 -22.18
CA TYR A 526 -10.90 31.12 -21.07
C TYR A 526 -9.79 30.82 -20.06
N LEU A 527 -8.60 30.41 -20.51
CA LEU A 527 -7.45 30.15 -19.64
C LEU A 527 -7.01 31.41 -18.90
N GLY A 528 -6.99 32.56 -19.59
CA GLY A 528 -6.74 33.88 -19.00
C GLY A 528 -7.77 34.27 -17.94
N SER A 529 -9.03 33.83 -18.08
CA SER A 529 -10.07 34.04 -17.06
C SER A 529 -9.83 33.21 -15.79
N LEU A 530 -9.13 32.06 -15.89
CA LEU A 530 -8.81 31.20 -14.73
C LEU A 530 -7.58 31.70 -13.96
N ALA A 531 -6.53 32.10 -14.69
CA ALA A 531 -5.28 32.63 -14.15
C ALA A 531 -4.51 33.36 -15.27
N PRO A 532 -3.63 34.32 -14.93
CA PRO A 532 -2.67 34.87 -15.88
C PRO A 532 -1.89 33.77 -16.61
N LEU A 533 -1.72 33.89 -17.94
CA LEU A 533 -1.19 32.83 -18.80
C LEU A 533 0.27 32.45 -18.46
N ASP A 534 1.05 33.41 -17.96
CA ASP A 534 2.41 33.20 -17.43
C ASP A 534 2.45 32.18 -16.28
N LYS A 535 1.36 32.02 -15.52
CA LYS A 535 1.31 31.05 -14.42
C LYS A 535 1.22 29.59 -14.86
N TYR A 536 0.86 29.34 -16.12
CA TYR A 536 0.87 28.00 -16.70
C TYR A 536 2.29 27.60 -17.14
N CYS A 537 3.18 28.57 -17.39
CA CYS A 537 4.61 28.40 -17.65
C CYS A 537 5.38 28.10 -16.35
N ARG A 538 5.24 26.89 -15.82
CA ARG A 538 6.01 26.45 -14.63
C ARG A 538 6.45 24.99 -14.73
N PRO A 539 7.53 24.60 -14.01
CA PRO A 539 7.85 23.19 -13.87
C PRO A 539 6.69 22.42 -13.24
N LEU A 540 6.62 21.13 -13.56
CA LEU A 540 5.65 20.21 -12.97
C LEU A 540 5.93 20.06 -11.48
N THR A 541 4.88 20.11 -10.67
CA THR A 541 4.92 19.77 -9.25
C THR A 541 5.16 18.27 -9.09
N ILE A 542 5.59 17.84 -7.90
CA ILE A 542 5.81 16.41 -7.60
C ILE A 542 4.54 15.59 -7.90
N PHE A 543 3.36 16.10 -7.55
CA PHE A 543 2.08 15.45 -7.85
C PHE A 543 1.86 15.28 -9.36
N GLU A 544 2.09 16.34 -10.14
CA GLU A 544 1.94 16.33 -11.60
C GLU A 544 2.97 15.41 -12.26
N THR A 545 4.22 15.41 -11.79
CA THR A 545 5.26 14.48 -12.27
C THR A 545 4.89 13.02 -12.05
N ILE A 546 4.28 12.71 -10.90
CA ILE A 546 3.77 11.36 -10.61
C ILE A 546 2.57 11.03 -11.52
N SER A 547 1.68 12.00 -11.75
CA SER A 547 0.44 11.82 -12.52
C SER A 547 0.67 11.74 -14.04
N HIS A 548 1.73 12.36 -14.55
CA HIS A 548 2.08 12.36 -15.99
C HIS A 548 2.55 11.00 -16.52
N ARG A 549 2.91 10.08 -15.63
CA ARG A 549 3.30 8.72 -16.04
C ARG A 549 2.04 8.05 -16.58
N GLY A 550 1.96 7.76 -17.87
CA GLY A 550 0.78 7.13 -18.50
C GLY A 550 0.29 5.84 -17.81
N THR A 551 1.09 5.28 -16.93
CA THR A 551 0.75 4.21 -15.97
C THR A 551 0.83 4.71 -14.52
N THR A 552 -0.10 4.27 -13.66
CA THR A 552 0.02 4.53 -12.21
C THR A 552 1.29 3.87 -11.68
N PRO A 553 2.21 4.62 -11.05
CA PRO A 553 3.47 4.05 -10.61
C PRO A 553 3.24 3.00 -9.50
N PRO A 554 4.09 1.98 -9.44
CA PRO A 554 4.07 1.04 -8.32
C PRO A 554 4.26 1.82 -7.01
N HIS A 555 3.59 1.38 -5.96
CA HIS A 555 3.64 2.02 -4.64
C HIS A 555 3.22 3.51 -4.64
N SER A 556 2.33 3.93 -5.54
CA SER A 556 1.89 5.34 -5.63
C SER A 556 1.29 5.91 -4.34
N ILE A 557 0.57 5.10 -3.54
CA ILE A 557 0.10 5.53 -2.20
C ILE A 557 1.28 5.91 -1.30
N SER A 558 2.38 5.15 -1.31
CA SER A 558 3.59 5.45 -0.54
C SER A 558 4.26 6.73 -1.04
N LEU A 559 4.30 6.96 -2.36
CA LEU A 559 4.82 8.20 -2.94
C LEU A 559 4.00 9.42 -2.50
N PHE A 560 2.66 9.35 -2.59
CA PHE A 560 1.78 10.43 -2.15
C PHE A 560 1.81 10.64 -0.64
N TYR A 561 1.92 9.56 0.14
CA TYR A 561 2.12 9.67 1.58
C TYR A 561 3.45 10.40 1.89
N GLY A 562 4.54 10.08 1.18
CA GLY A 562 5.81 10.79 1.29
C GLY A 562 5.70 12.28 0.99
N LEU A 563 4.99 12.65 -0.09
CA LEU A 563 4.70 14.04 -0.43
C LEU A 563 3.89 14.76 0.65
N LEU A 564 2.91 14.09 1.28
CA LEU A 564 2.16 14.67 2.40
C LEU A 564 3.01 14.79 3.66
N GLN A 565 3.96 13.87 3.86
CA GLN A 565 4.89 13.93 4.98
C GLN A 565 5.90 15.08 4.85
N SER A 566 6.31 15.46 3.64
CA SER A 566 7.22 16.60 3.42
C SER A 566 6.62 17.96 3.80
N LEU A 567 5.30 18.03 4.02
CA LEU A 567 4.63 19.21 4.57
C LEU A 567 4.82 19.36 6.10
N SER A 568 5.34 18.32 6.75
CA SER A 568 5.58 18.37 8.20
C SER A 568 6.79 19.25 8.49
N THR A 569 6.76 19.99 9.60
CA THR A 569 7.93 20.76 10.06
C THR A 569 8.71 19.98 11.11
N PRO A 570 10.06 19.97 11.05
CA PRO A 570 10.88 19.34 12.08
C PRO A 570 10.79 20.14 13.39
N PRO A 571 10.93 19.50 14.55
CA PRO A 571 10.86 20.20 15.84
C PRO A 571 12.16 20.96 16.11
N THR A 572 12.19 22.25 15.79
CA THR A 572 13.36 23.12 15.98
C THR A 572 13.74 23.35 17.44
N GLN A 573 12.77 23.21 18.37
CA GLN A 573 13.00 23.43 19.80
C GLN A 573 14.11 22.56 20.40
N PHE A 574 14.28 21.32 19.92
CA PHE A 574 15.30 20.42 20.46
C PHE A 574 16.69 20.76 19.92
N CYS A 575 16.79 21.13 18.63
CA CYS A 575 18.04 21.63 18.04
C CYS A 575 18.55 22.84 18.82
N GLY A 576 17.70 23.87 18.98
CA GLY A 576 18.07 25.10 19.69
C GLY A 576 18.52 24.88 21.13
N LYS A 577 17.95 23.87 21.82
CA LYS A 577 18.41 23.48 23.17
C LYS A 577 19.82 22.89 23.15
N TRP A 578 20.13 22.06 22.15
CA TRP A 578 21.47 21.48 21.98
C TRP A 578 22.49 22.54 21.55
N GLU A 579 22.15 23.40 20.59
CA GLU A 579 22.95 24.55 20.18
C GLU A 579 23.29 25.47 21.36
N ALA A 580 22.29 25.82 22.18
CA ALA A 580 22.52 26.65 23.37
C ALA A 580 23.43 25.97 24.41
N SER A 581 23.28 24.67 24.64
CA SER A 581 24.14 23.94 25.60
C SER A 581 25.59 23.80 25.11
N PHE A 582 25.79 23.56 23.82
CA PHE A 582 27.13 23.40 23.24
C PHE A 582 27.77 24.72 22.80
N ARG A 583 26.98 25.79 22.70
CA ARG A 583 27.38 27.09 22.13
C ARG A 583 27.88 26.98 20.69
N ILE A 584 27.16 26.19 19.89
CA ILE A 584 27.43 25.95 18.47
C ILE A 584 26.20 26.31 17.61
N THR A 585 26.39 26.38 16.30
CA THR A 585 25.30 26.47 15.32
C THR A 585 25.30 25.22 14.44
N LEU A 586 24.18 24.53 14.37
CA LEU A 586 24.00 23.32 13.56
C LEU A 586 23.20 23.65 12.30
N LYS A 587 23.71 23.26 11.14
CA LYS A 587 22.94 23.35 9.89
C LYS A 587 21.81 22.32 9.90
N ASP A 588 20.68 22.64 9.27
CA ASP A 588 19.52 21.75 9.17
C ASP A 588 19.89 20.37 8.60
N GLU A 589 20.79 20.33 7.62
CA GLU A 589 21.29 19.09 7.03
C GLU A 589 22.03 18.22 8.04
N ASP A 590 22.84 18.82 8.92
CA ASP A 590 23.59 18.09 9.92
C ASP A 590 22.67 17.58 11.04
N TRP A 591 21.67 18.37 11.42
CA TRP A 591 20.64 17.93 12.37
C TRP A 591 19.79 16.77 11.81
N SER A 592 19.44 16.81 10.52
CA SER A 592 18.77 15.71 9.82
C SER A 592 19.62 14.43 9.78
N LYS A 593 20.95 14.56 9.58
CA LYS A 593 21.89 13.42 9.69
C LYS A 593 21.91 12.87 11.10
N ILE A 594 21.94 13.71 12.14
CA ILE A 594 21.91 13.28 13.55
C ILE A 594 20.63 12.47 13.84
N TYR A 595 19.47 12.96 13.40
CA TYR A 595 18.21 12.22 13.52
C TYR A 595 18.26 10.87 12.81
N THR A 596 18.78 10.84 11.59
CA THR A 596 18.86 9.61 10.79
C THR A 596 19.80 8.60 11.44
N LEU A 597 20.97 9.02 11.90
CA LEU A 597 21.96 8.17 12.57
C LEU A 597 21.39 7.50 13.83
N ALA A 598 20.58 8.21 14.62
CA ALA A 598 19.95 7.64 15.81
C ALA A 598 19.08 6.39 15.52
N HIS A 599 18.62 6.23 14.28
CA HIS A 599 17.79 5.11 13.84
C HIS A 599 18.51 4.09 12.94
N CYS A 600 19.60 4.47 12.26
CA CYS A 600 20.21 3.64 11.21
C CYS A 600 21.47 2.87 11.65
N CYS A 601 22.10 3.22 12.77
CA CYS A 601 23.38 2.63 13.15
C CYS A 601 23.31 1.18 13.66
N THR A 602 22.13 0.75 14.15
CA THR A 602 21.92 -0.62 14.67
C THR A 602 20.48 -1.08 14.41
N PRO A 603 20.23 -2.37 14.13
CA PRO A 603 18.88 -2.96 14.10
C PRO A 603 18.21 -3.05 15.48
N SER A 604 18.96 -2.88 16.59
CA SER A 604 18.42 -3.01 17.94
C SER A 604 17.46 -1.87 18.30
N THR A 605 16.17 -2.19 18.45
CA THR A 605 15.13 -1.19 18.77
C THR A 605 15.32 -0.54 20.14
N ARG A 606 15.91 -1.26 21.10
CA ARG A 606 16.25 -0.72 22.44
C ARG A 606 17.21 0.47 22.33
N ILE A 607 18.18 0.38 21.43
CA ILE A 607 19.24 1.36 21.28
C ILE A 607 18.73 2.59 20.55
N GLN A 608 18.01 2.36 19.46
CA GLN A 608 17.29 3.42 18.75
C GLN A 608 16.37 4.20 19.71
N GLU A 609 15.71 3.51 20.64
CA GLU A 609 14.84 4.13 21.64
C GLU A 609 15.61 5.04 22.62
N VAL A 610 16.75 4.59 23.15
CA VAL A 610 17.54 5.43 24.07
C VAL A 610 18.16 6.62 23.35
N ASN A 611 18.68 6.44 22.14
CA ASN A 611 19.19 7.55 21.33
C ASN A 611 18.13 8.61 21.09
N TYR A 612 16.93 8.17 20.72
CA TYR A 612 15.80 9.08 20.59
C TYR A 612 15.53 9.81 21.91
N LYS A 613 15.47 9.11 23.05
CA LYS A 613 15.28 9.74 24.36
C LYS A 613 16.36 10.77 24.70
N ILE A 614 17.60 10.54 24.30
CA ILE A 614 18.72 11.49 24.48
C ILE A 614 18.50 12.73 23.62
N LEU A 615 18.30 12.57 22.30
CA LEU A 615 18.08 13.69 21.37
C LEU A 615 16.92 14.59 21.83
N TYR A 616 15.87 13.98 22.37
CA TYR A 616 14.68 14.66 22.87
C TYR A 616 14.77 15.12 24.34
N ARG A 617 15.96 15.03 24.97
CA ARG A 617 16.21 15.41 26.37
C ARG A 617 15.15 14.87 27.34
N TRP A 618 14.81 13.59 27.14
CA TRP A 618 13.74 12.90 27.85
C TRP A 618 14.06 12.61 29.32
N TYR A 619 15.34 12.39 29.60
CA TYR A 619 15.82 12.13 30.96
C TYR A 619 15.73 13.41 31.79
N ARG A 620 15.10 13.30 32.98
CA ARG A 620 14.98 14.42 33.92
C ARG A 620 16.26 14.53 34.73
N THR A 621 16.79 15.73 34.85
CA THR A 621 18.00 16.06 35.62
C THR A 621 17.64 16.62 37.01
N PRO A 622 18.57 16.66 37.97
CA PRO A 622 18.34 17.30 39.27
C PRO A 622 17.83 18.74 39.13
N ASP A 623 18.47 19.53 38.28
CA ASP A 623 18.06 20.91 37.95
C ASP A 623 16.60 21.00 37.46
N ARG A 624 16.16 20.09 36.60
CA ARG A 624 14.74 20.06 36.19
C ARG A 624 13.81 19.58 37.29
N LEU A 625 14.26 18.68 38.16
CA LEU A 625 13.43 18.10 39.21
C LEU A 625 13.23 19.09 40.38
N SER A 626 14.23 19.92 40.70
CA SER A 626 14.13 20.96 41.73
C SER A 626 13.00 21.96 41.44
N HIS A 627 12.73 22.24 40.16
CA HIS A 627 11.59 23.07 39.73
C HIS A 627 10.20 22.41 39.92
N PHE A 628 10.10 21.08 40.01
CA PHE A 628 8.81 20.38 40.17
C PHE A 628 8.48 20.06 41.63
N SER A 629 9.51 19.75 42.42
CA SER A 629 9.41 19.45 43.84
C SER A 629 10.02 20.63 44.58
N GLY A 630 9.21 21.60 44.99
CA GLY A 630 9.64 22.87 45.59
C GLY A 630 10.48 22.69 46.87
N GLY A 631 11.76 22.35 46.70
CA GLY A 631 12.71 22.03 47.77
C GLY A 631 13.63 20.80 47.54
N GLY A 632 13.58 20.12 46.40
CA GLY A 632 14.56 19.07 46.08
C GLY A 632 15.88 19.66 45.56
N GLY A 633 17.02 19.33 46.17
CA GLY A 633 18.33 19.86 45.79
C GLY A 633 18.66 19.70 44.31
N ASP A 634 19.17 20.76 43.70
CA ASP A 634 19.65 20.84 42.30
C ASP A 634 21.04 20.21 42.10
N LEU A 635 21.55 19.55 43.15
CA LEU A 635 22.87 18.94 43.19
C LEU A 635 22.95 17.73 42.27
N CYS A 636 24.09 17.62 41.59
CA CYS A 636 24.43 16.47 40.78
C CYS A 636 24.46 15.20 41.65
N TRP A 637 23.76 14.15 41.21
CA TRP A 637 23.78 12.86 41.93
C TRP A 637 25.16 12.26 42.10
N ARG A 638 26.16 12.68 41.30
CA ARG A 638 27.51 12.09 41.26
C ARG A 638 28.57 12.94 41.92
N CYS A 639 28.72 14.19 41.49
CA CYS A 639 29.77 15.09 42.01
C CYS A 639 29.23 16.16 42.96
N SER A 640 27.94 16.12 43.29
CA SER A 640 27.27 17.07 44.20
C SER A 640 27.39 18.54 43.79
N ALA A 641 27.73 18.84 42.53
CA ALA A 641 27.76 20.21 42.02
C ALA A 641 26.34 20.78 41.84
N PRO A 642 26.10 22.07 42.14
CA PRO A 642 24.80 22.72 41.92
C PRO A 642 24.50 22.91 40.42
N HIS A 643 23.24 23.23 40.08
CA HIS A 643 22.77 23.44 38.70
C HIS A 643 23.13 22.29 37.74
N ALA A 644 22.88 21.05 38.18
CA ALA A 644 23.17 19.86 37.37
C ALA A 644 22.20 19.71 36.19
N ASP A 645 22.49 20.44 35.10
CA ASP A 645 21.69 20.49 33.89
C ASP A 645 21.89 19.24 32.99
N HIS A 646 21.26 19.23 31.80
CA HIS A 646 21.36 18.09 30.88
C HIS A 646 22.79 17.88 30.36
N LEU A 647 23.56 18.94 30.13
CA LEU A 647 24.93 18.78 29.67
C LEU A 647 25.83 18.25 30.79
N HIS A 648 25.62 18.71 32.03
CA HIS A 648 26.36 18.26 33.19
C HIS A 648 26.22 16.77 33.45
N ILE A 649 24.99 16.26 33.49
CA ILE A 649 24.76 14.84 33.82
C ILE A 649 25.28 13.90 32.72
N TRP A 650 25.30 14.35 31.45
CA TRP A 650 25.74 13.54 30.31
C TRP A 650 27.21 13.70 29.94
N TRP A 651 27.83 14.84 30.26
CA TRP A 651 29.18 15.18 29.82
C TRP A 651 30.01 15.89 30.89
N SER A 652 29.65 17.10 31.34
CA SER A 652 30.61 17.95 32.08
C SER A 652 30.83 17.59 33.56
N CYS A 653 30.08 16.65 34.12
CA CYS A 653 30.37 16.10 35.45
C CYS A 653 31.77 15.45 35.48
N PRO A 654 32.67 15.79 36.42
CA PRO A 654 34.04 15.26 36.46
C PRO A 654 34.10 13.73 36.48
N LYS A 655 33.21 13.08 37.24
CA LYS A 655 33.13 11.62 37.27
C LYS A 655 32.73 11.03 35.91
N VAL A 656 31.85 11.71 35.16
CA VAL A 656 31.38 11.28 33.83
C VAL A 656 32.41 11.57 32.74
N GLN A 657 33.19 12.66 32.88
CA GLN A 657 34.36 12.93 32.03
C GLN A 657 35.36 11.78 32.06
N LEU A 658 35.73 11.28 33.24
CA LEU A 658 36.62 10.12 33.37
C LEU A 658 36.11 8.88 32.62
N PHE A 659 34.79 8.66 32.61
CA PHE A 659 34.19 7.58 31.82
C PHE A 659 34.36 7.84 30.31
N TRP A 660 34.08 9.06 29.85
CA TRP A 660 34.24 9.42 28.44
C TRP A 660 35.69 9.43 27.96
N GLU A 661 36.65 9.83 28.79
CA GLU A 661 38.08 9.75 28.51
C GLU A 661 38.51 8.31 28.22
N ARG A 662 38.08 7.36 29.07
CA ARG A 662 38.33 5.93 28.83
C ARG A 662 37.71 5.46 27.53
N ILE A 663 36.49 5.87 27.19
CA ILE A 663 35.88 5.55 25.88
C ILE A 663 36.67 6.20 24.73
N HIS A 664 37.14 7.43 24.91
CA HIS A 664 37.90 8.17 23.91
C HIS A 664 39.19 7.46 23.51
N GLU A 665 39.91 6.87 24.46
CA GLU A 665 41.10 6.04 24.19
C GLU A 665 40.79 4.91 23.20
N TYR A 666 39.65 4.23 23.34
CA TYR A 666 39.24 3.18 22.40
C TYR A 666 38.82 3.73 21.04
N VAL A 667 38.16 4.90 21.00
CA VAL A 667 37.75 5.51 19.73
C VAL A 667 38.96 6.04 18.95
N CYS A 668 39.97 6.61 19.62
CA CYS A 668 41.22 7.07 19.00
C CYS A 668 41.98 5.95 18.32
N LYS A 669 41.95 4.73 18.88
CA LYS A 669 42.56 3.54 18.24
C LYS A 669 41.90 3.16 16.90
N LEU A 670 40.68 3.62 16.65
CA LEU A 670 39.94 3.28 15.43
C LEU A 670 40.04 4.34 14.34
N VAL A 671 40.39 5.60 14.64
CA VAL A 671 40.30 6.71 13.68
C VAL A 671 41.56 7.54 13.70
N GLU A 672 42.14 7.72 12.52
CA GLU A 672 43.25 8.64 12.28
C GLU A 672 42.83 9.64 11.19
N PRO A 673 42.93 10.96 11.42
CA PRO A 673 43.36 11.61 12.67
C PRO A 673 42.36 11.44 13.82
N SER A 674 42.84 11.49 15.06
CA SER A 674 42.03 11.30 16.28
C SER A 674 40.83 12.24 16.30
N PRO A 675 39.63 11.76 16.68
CA PRO A 675 38.43 12.60 16.73
C PRO A 675 38.50 13.59 17.89
N PRO A 676 37.78 14.72 17.81
CA PRO A 676 37.77 15.71 18.88
C PRO A 676 37.12 15.17 20.16
N PHE A 677 37.71 15.43 21.33
CA PHE A 677 37.13 15.11 22.63
C PHE A 677 36.11 16.16 23.05
N THR A 678 34.97 16.19 22.35
CA THR A 678 33.96 17.23 22.53
C THR A 678 32.55 16.64 22.65
N PRO A 679 31.64 17.29 23.40
CA PRO A 679 30.32 16.71 23.67
C PRO A 679 29.47 16.52 22.40
N GLU A 680 29.68 17.32 21.36
CA GLU A 680 28.95 17.24 20.08
C GLU A 680 29.23 15.90 19.40
N PHE A 681 30.47 15.44 19.41
CA PHE A 681 30.86 14.17 18.80
C PHE A 681 30.29 12.99 19.61
N TYR A 682 30.50 12.98 20.93
CA TYR A 682 30.09 11.86 21.78
C TYR A 682 28.58 11.74 21.95
N LEU A 683 27.87 12.86 22.08
CA LEU A 683 26.42 12.86 22.31
C LEU A 683 25.60 12.86 21.01
N LEU A 684 26.03 13.61 19.97
CA LEU A 684 25.26 13.77 18.72
C LEU A 684 25.92 13.17 17.47
N HIS A 685 27.21 12.85 17.50
CA HIS A 685 27.99 12.38 16.32
C HIS A 685 28.22 13.48 15.30
N HIS A 686 28.26 14.72 15.79
CA HIS A 686 28.59 15.86 14.97
C HIS A 686 30.09 16.11 15.05
N THR A 687 30.78 15.99 13.92
CA THR A 687 32.21 16.29 13.79
C THR A 687 32.55 16.65 12.35
N SER A 688 33.59 17.47 12.18
CA SER A 688 34.22 17.75 10.89
C SER A 688 35.22 16.67 10.46
N CYS A 689 35.55 15.70 11.33
CA CYS A 689 36.50 14.64 11.02
C CYS A 689 35.94 13.69 9.95
N SER A 690 36.73 13.44 8.90
CA SER A 690 36.36 12.52 7.81
C SER A 690 36.57 11.07 8.25
N ILE A 691 35.53 10.47 8.82
CA ILE A 691 35.51 9.03 9.13
C ILE A 691 35.20 8.30 7.82
N SER A 692 36.02 7.32 7.39
CA SER A 692 35.82 6.58 6.14
C SER A 692 35.60 5.07 6.36
N GLY A 693 35.11 4.37 5.34
CA GLY A 693 34.91 2.91 5.38
C GLY A 693 33.92 2.44 6.45
N TYR A 694 34.15 1.23 6.97
CA TYR A 694 33.30 0.61 8.00
C TYR A 694 33.40 1.31 9.37
N LYS A 695 34.43 2.15 9.57
CA LYS A 695 34.58 3.00 10.77
C LYS A 695 33.36 3.90 10.98
N LYS A 696 32.73 4.36 9.87
CA LYS A 696 31.45 5.11 9.89
C LYS A 696 30.30 4.37 10.58
N SER A 697 30.37 3.04 10.65
CA SER A 697 29.31 2.20 11.20
C SER A 697 29.59 1.69 12.61
N ILE A 698 30.87 1.45 12.97
CA ILE A 698 31.24 0.90 14.29
C ILE A 698 31.37 1.99 15.36
N ILE A 699 31.88 3.19 15.01
CA ILE A 699 32.02 4.30 15.97
C ILE A 699 30.66 4.70 16.55
N PRO A 700 29.59 4.83 15.75
CA PRO A 700 28.28 5.05 16.32
C PRO A 700 27.86 3.96 17.30
N CYS A 701 28.12 2.69 16.99
CA CYS A 701 27.82 1.58 17.91
C CYS A 701 28.55 1.74 19.26
N LEU A 702 29.84 2.06 19.26
CA LEU A 702 30.64 2.28 20.48
C LEU A 702 30.07 3.40 21.35
N LEU A 703 29.82 4.55 20.73
CA LEU A 703 29.30 5.72 21.42
C LEU A 703 27.85 5.52 21.85
N HIS A 704 27.05 4.75 21.10
CA HIS A 704 25.69 4.37 21.48
C HIS A 704 25.70 3.44 22.69
N ALA A 705 26.57 2.43 22.72
CA ALA A 705 26.73 1.56 23.89
C ALA A 705 27.10 2.37 25.13
N ALA A 706 28.04 3.32 25.01
CA ALA A 706 28.43 4.18 26.12
C ALA A 706 27.26 5.06 26.60
N ARG A 707 26.46 5.61 25.68
CA ARG A 707 25.23 6.35 26.03
C ARG A 707 24.15 5.49 26.69
N LEU A 708 24.12 4.17 26.44
CA LEU A 708 23.17 3.25 27.08
C LEU A 708 23.52 2.95 28.53
N THR A 709 24.81 2.98 28.89
CA THR A 709 25.24 2.66 30.25
C THR A 709 24.89 3.77 31.23
N ILE A 710 25.04 5.05 30.86
CA ILE A 710 24.80 6.19 31.75
C ILE A 710 23.38 6.21 32.36
N PRO A 711 22.29 6.00 31.60
CA PRO A 711 20.94 5.88 32.15
C PRO A 711 20.71 4.72 33.13
N ARG A 712 21.51 3.64 33.06
CA ARG A 712 21.39 2.51 34.00
C ARG A 712 21.79 2.92 35.43
N PHE A 713 22.65 3.93 35.54
CA PHE A 713 23.14 4.51 36.77
C PHE A 713 22.67 5.97 36.94
N TRP A 714 21.47 6.31 36.42
CA TRP A 714 21.05 7.72 36.26
C TRP A 714 20.98 8.49 37.57
N LYS A 715 20.27 7.97 38.58
CA LYS A 715 20.07 8.60 39.91
C LYS A 715 21.03 8.06 40.97
N GLN A 716 22.23 7.68 40.57
CA GLN A 716 23.23 7.07 41.44
C GLN A 716 24.49 7.94 41.43
N ASP A 717 25.28 7.83 42.50
CA ASP A 717 26.54 8.55 42.71
C ASP A 717 27.75 7.90 42.02
N ILE A 718 27.53 6.73 41.44
CA ILE A 718 28.48 5.90 40.72
C ILE A 718 28.40 6.20 39.21
N THR A 719 29.55 6.13 38.53
CA THR A 719 29.62 6.15 37.06
C THR A 719 29.69 4.73 36.49
N PRO A 720 29.17 4.50 35.27
CA PRO A 720 29.13 3.16 34.72
C PRO A 720 30.54 2.56 34.60
N PRO A 721 30.78 1.35 35.13
CA PRO A 721 32.04 0.68 34.92
C PRO A 721 32.21 0.29 33.45
N LEU A 722 33.46 0.22 32.96
CA LEU A 722 33.73 -0.17 31.57
C LEU A 722 33.24 -1.59 31.24
N SER A 723 33.21 -2.51 32.21
CA SER A 723 32.68 -3.87 32.02
C SER A 723 31.25 -3.85 31.47
N VAL A 724 30.39 -2.97 32.02
CA VAL A 724 29.01 -2.83 31.57
C VAL A 724 28.95 -2.27 30.14
N TRP A 725 29.90 -1.43 29.74
CA TRP A 725 29.99 -0.96 28.35
C TRP A 725 30.41 -2.09 27.40
N PHE A 726 31.37 -2.94 27.78
CA PHE A 726 31.76 -4.12 27.02
C PHE A 726 30.59 -5.11 26.87
N ASP A 727 29.84 -5.38 27.93
CA ASP A 727 28.64 -6.24 27.89
C ASP A 727 27.60 -5.71 26.90
N GLU A 728 27.36 -4.40 26.91
CA GLU A 728 26.44 -3.75 25.98
C GLU A 728 26.92 -3.85 24.53
N MET A 729 28.22 -3.71 24.30
CA MET A 729 28.82 -3.88 22.97
C MET A 729 28.69 -5.31 22.45
N GLU A 730 28.91 -6.33 23.29
CA GLU A 730 28.72 -7.73 22.90
C GLU A 730 27.26 -8.04 22.57
N CYS A 731 26.32 -7.45 23.31
CA CYS A 731 24.90 -7.54 23.00
C CYS A 731 24.57 -6.95 21.62
N ILE A 732 25.12 -5.76 21.29
CA ILE A 732 24.94 -5.14 19.96
C ILE A 732 25.52 -6.04 18.87
N ARG A 733 26.73 -6.53 19.07
CA ARG A 733 27.44 -7.39 18.12
C ARG A 733 26.65 -8.66 17.81
N GLY A 734 26.11 -9.32 18.84
CA GLY A 734 25.32 -10.54 18.68
C GLY A 734 24.05 -10.32 17.85
N VAL A 735 23.33 -9.21 18.08
CA VAL A 735 22.13 -8.87 17.30
C VAL A 735 22.48 -8.52 15.85
N ASP A 736 23.58 -7.80 15.63
CA ASP A 736 24.08 -7.52 14.29
C ASP A 736 24.43 -8.81 13.56
N GLU A 737 25.16 -9.73 14.21
CA GLU A 737 25.57 -11.00 13.62
C GLU A 737 24.38 -11.80 13.10
N LEU A 738 23.34 -11.97 13.93
CA LEU A 738 22.11 -12.63 13.54
C LEU A 738 21.42 -11.93 12.35
N THR A 739 21.38 -10.59 12.38
CA THR A 739 20.73 -9.79 11.33
C THR A 739 21.45 -9.91 9.99
N PHE A 740 22.79 -9.86 9.99
CA PHE A 740 23.60 -9.97 8.77
C PHE A 740 23.58 -11.40 8.22
N ARG A 741 23.64 -12.42 9.07
CA ARG A 741 23.50 -13.84 8.65
C ARG A 741 22.14 -14.09 7.99
N ALA A 742 21.05 -13.61 8.60
CA ALA A 742 19.70 -13.76 8.05
C ALA A 742 19.50 -13.07 6.69
N ARG A 743 20.38 -12.14 6.32
CA ARG A 743 20.34 -11.39 5.04
C ARG A 743 21.42 -11.84 4.05
N ASP A 744 22.16 -12.90 4.35
CA ASP A 744 23.29 -13.39 3.55
C ASP A 744 24.37 -12.32 3.30
N ARG A 745 24.67 -11.51 4.33
CA ARG A 745 25.62 -10.40 4.29
C ARG A 745 26.74 -10.55 5.33
N TYR A 746 27.15 -11.77 5.61
CA TYR A 746 28.11 -12.05 6.69
C TYR A 746 29.48 -11.39 6.48
N ALA A 747 29.96 -11.27 5.24
CA ALA A 747 31.22 -10.59 4.92
C ALA A 747 31.23 -9.12 5.40
N GLU A 748 30.11 -8.41 5.27
CA GLU A 748 29.99 -7.03 5.77
C GLU A 748 30.00 -6.96 7.30
N TYR A 749 29.41 -7.95 7.97
CA TYR A 749 29.49 -8.07 9.43
C TYR A 749 30.94 -8.26 9.88
N SER A 750 31.67 -9.19 9.26
CA SER A 750 33.07 -9.45 9.58
C SER A 750 33.93 -8.20 9.38
N ALA A 751 33.72 -7.45 8.30
CA ALA A 751 34.41 -6.18 8.06
C ALA A 751 34.05 -5.12 9.11
N LYS A 752 32.77 -4.95 9.45
CA LYS A 752 32.30 -3.97 10.45
C LYS A 752 32.91 -4.21 11.83
N TRP A 753 32.93 -5.47 12.27
CA TRP A 753 33.32 -5.86 13.62
C TRP A 753 34.78 -6.33 13.73
N TYR A 754 35.56 -6.26 12.64
CA TYR A 754 36.94 -6.72 12.59
C TYR A 754 37.80 -6.16 13.72
N TYR A 755 37.91 -4.83 13.82
CA TYR A 755 38.75 -4.17 14.84
C TYR A 755 38.24 -4.38 16.27
N TRP A 756 36.92 -4.55 16.45
CA TRP A 756 36.37 -4.89 17.76
C TRP A 756 36.87 -6.26 18.23
N LEU A 757 36.86 -7.25 17.34
CA LEU A 757 37.24 -8.64 17.63
C LEU A 757 38.75 -8.87 17.68
N SER A 758 39.53 -8.14 16.87
CA SER A 758 40.99 -8.29 16.76
C SER A 758 41.74 -7.46 17.80
N ASP A 759 41.40 -6.19 17.96
CA ASP A 759 42.24 -5.22 18.67
C ASP A 759 41.61 -4.69 19.96
N ILE A 760 40.31 -4.40 19.97
CA ILE A 760 39.66 -3.75 21.13
C ILE A 760 39.32 -4.74 22.24
N ARG A 761 38.73 -5.89 21.91
CA ARG A 761 38.32 -6.91 22.89
C ARG A 761 39.49 -7.55 23.65
N ARG A 762 40.69 -7.53 23.07
CA ARG A 762 41.90 -8.18 23.64
C ARG A 762 42.65 -7.30 24.64
N ILE A 763 42.20 -6.07 24.86
CA ILE A 763 42.78 -5.17 25.85
C ILE A 763 42.14 -5.51 27.20
N PRO A 764 42.95 -5.85 28.23
CA PRO A 764 42.43 -6.29 29.53
C PRO A 764 41.66 -5.22 30.29
#